data_AF-A0A7X9BRY9-F1
#
_entry.id   AF-A0A7X9BRY9-F1
#
_cell.length_a   1.000
_cell.length_b   1.000
_cell.length_c   1.000
_cell.angle_alpha   90.00
_cell.angle_beta   90.00
_cell.angle_gamma   90.00
#
_symmetry.space_group_name_H-M   'P 1'
#
loop_
_entity.id
_entity.type
_entity.pdbx_description
1 polymer ?
#
loop_
_entity_poly.entity_id
_entity_poly.type
_entity_poly.pdbx_seq_one_letter_code
_entity_poly.pdbx_strand_id
1 'polypeptide(L)'
;MLKNDNNILPLNVADKEPYSVVIVGEWQTNTYLGLYTAQQSDLSNHVNIQQGITEALKAKNNNIKFAYITENTLTEEYIATIEAADVAIVVTGTGNRYSAEDRDRTTIALPDNLATLISQVGKLNQNTIAVLETCGPMQVSTFENDVDAILWSSYGGMRKGVGFGRIIAGIANPSGKLTATWHINVNDKGESDITDITNYNLYKTEDDPGRTYMYFDGKVSYPFGYGLSFTTYEYSNLEIKNNGIEAADVDVNDTITVSFDVTNIGSVAGKEVVQLYVAQPNAPAELFRPIKRLKGFDNIPLEPGATKKATLVVKIADLAFYNEEEDRYIVDTGMYEIQVGAGSADIRLTGQLDVSGALKVVPAVLTAKPVKEGDAEKGIEERIIFDKGKVVDPQLTVAMNDESLYGFIITNQKSPIMQKQSVPFPEGMTFSFESNRPEVVAVDGDQIRTVAPGVATITATATYNGESASTDFVVYVDSTPYISGILLDGESIADFRNTVRNYSVELTSGDEIPKVDMTYDNEDLEVTVNQATEVPGVATIESYNTYSGETIFYRVGFGMRPEPIKFADGFENAQAKGWAFINGNENASFSDKGLTITAEPGVFGTEIAPKNIFAQPALGDWVIQTKVDLSEEITENGQQAGLIIYDDDLNYLTYALERVTVFSWWGPINNNVLRVNCVTDGIAHQLESINMVTDSIHLQVIKKDNVYSFKYSENGEDWSGFSYNANMALALPEIGMYVNKGRTETTDFDVTFDGIEIYEVSELYPRLVEITVDGEPLRTFERDKFAYNFEITEDVTKVPVIGAIPEQEHHIVTIEQLSGATGSAVINVSSGAENVTYSVNYNYGPASDYFVDGTICDRWEILRDDGDYRLVKGMGIEMPTQEGDIYSVGGNWKNVFVTPAMGNWEVVVKAHFPHKPMANYQQAMLLVWQDEDNYIRLNCQQEALRLEPGMEVDGSFSGHGLSQAFAEANEDGTVTIYFKIEKSDLNYNAAFSQDGINYTDLGTVENVDFANPQIGLIAAQNSTAEPMSILCSLLLTMSI
;
A
#
# COMPACT_ATOMS: atom_id res chain seq x y z
N MET A 1 0.15 43.66 -14.05
CA MET A 1 1.12 44.76 -13.97
C MET A 1 1.10 45.27 -12.55
N LEU A 2 2.24 45.26 -11.87
CA LEU A 2 2.35 45.61 -10.45
C LEU A 2 2.73 47.07 -10.27
N LYS A 3 3.62 47.60 -11.12
CA LYS A 3 4.10 48.97 -11.06
C LYS A 3 4.24 49.56 -12.46
N ASN A 4 3.98 50.85 -12.63
CA ASN A 4 4.17 51.59 -13.88
C ASN A 4 4.35 53.10 -13.65
N ASP A 5 5.44 53.46 -12.96
CA ASP A 5 5.82 54.84 -12.74
C ASP A 5 6.22 55.52 -14.05
N ASN A 6 6.11 56.85 -14.07
CA ASN A 6 6.39 57.69 -15.24
C ASN A 6 5.59 57.32 -16.51
N ASN A 7 4.60 56.43 -16.39
CA ASN A 7 3.90 55.79 -17.50
C ASN A 7 4.87 55.22 -18.56
N ILE A 8 5.97 54.60 -18.12
CA ILE A 8 6.97 54.01 -19.03
C ILE A 8 6.35 52.93 -19.93
N LEU A 9 5.37 52.17 -19.41
CA LEU A 9 4.58 51.24 -20.20
C LEU A 9 3.22 51.85 -20.60
N PRO A 10 2.75 51.59 -21.83
CA PRO A 10 3.44 50.82 -22.87
C PRO A 10 4.60 51.60 -23.51
N LEU A 11 5.66 50.91 -23.94
CA LEU A 11 6.81 51.55 -24.54
C LEU A 11 6.43 52.28 -25.84
N ASN A 12 6.68 53.59 -25.87
CA ASN A 12 6.55 54.39 -27.08
C ASN A 12 7.88 54.47 -27.83
N VAL A 13 8.04 53.59 -28.82
CA VAL A 13 9.26 53.42 -29.63
C VAL A 13 9.18 54.07 -31.02
N ALA A 14 8.09 54.77 -31.34
CA ALA A 14 7.84 55.32 -32.68
C ALA A 14 8.59 56.63 -32.96
N ASP A 15 8.99 57.37 -31.92
CA ASP A 15 9.41 58.77 -32.03
C ASP A 15 10.94 58.99 -32.01
N LYS A 16 11.75 57.94 -31.87
CA LYS A 16 13.21 58.04 -31.71
C LYS A 16 13.96 57.03 -32.59
N GLU A 17 14.97 57.51 -33.31
CA GLU A 17 15.71 56.73 -34.31
C GLU A 17 17.24 56.93 -34.19
N PRO A 18 18.04 55.88 -33.86
CA PRO A 18 17.59 54.56 -33.42
C PRO A 18 17.22 54.56 -31.92
N TYR A 19 16.11 53.92 -31.56
CA TYR A 19 15.79 53.59 -30.17
C TYR A 19 16.56 52.32 -29.74
N SER A 20 17.20 52.31 -28.58
CA SER A 20 17.99 51.16 -28.08
C SER A 20 17.30 50.45 -26.90
N VAL A 21 17.16 49.14 -27.00
CA VAL A 21 16.59 48.27 -25.96
C VAL A 21 17.65 47.26 -25.54
N VAL A 22 17.93 47.16 -24.25
CA VAL A 22 18.72 46.06 -23.70
C VAL A 22 17.83 45.11 -22.90
N ILE A 23 17.93 43.81 -23.16
CA ILE A 23 17.23 42.77 -22.38
C ILE A 23 18.27 41.98 -21.58
N VAL A 24 18.12 41.97 -20.26
CA VAL A 24 19.10 41.46 -19.29
C VAL A 24 18.51 40.30 -18.49
N GLY A 25 19.33 39.30 -18.18
CA GLY A 25 19.00 38.18 -17.31
C GLY A 25 18.91 36.85 -18.06
N GLU A 26 19.30 35.76 -17.39
CA GLU A 26 19.30 34.41 -17.98
C GLU A 26 17.90 33.91 -18.34
N TRP A 27 16.87 34.38 -17.64
CA TRP A 27 15.49 33.91 -17.80
C TRP A 27 14.85 34.36 -19.12
N GLN A 28 15.43 35.34 -19.82
CA GLN A 28 14.86 35.91 -21.03
C GLN A 28 14.67 34.88 -22.17
N THR A 29 15.53 33.86 -22.25
CA THR A 29 15.47 32.79 -23.26
C THR A 29 14.78 31.51 -22.76
N ASN A 30 14.36 31.49 -21.49
CA ASN A 30 13.81 30.31 -20.84
C ASN A 30 12.42 29.91 -21.39
N THR A 31 12.15 28.60 -21.45
CA THR A 31 10.90 28.01 -21.98
C THR A 31 10.14 27.15 -20.95
N TYR A 32 10.51 27.22 -19.68
CA TYR A 32 9.94 26.44 -18.57
C TYR A 32 8.45 26.71 -18.38
N LEU A 33 7.60 25.69 -18.44
CA LEU A 33 6.14 25.87 -18.50
C LEU A 33 5.42 25.79 -17.14
N GLY A 34 6.13 25.46 -16.06
CA GLY A 34 5.55 25.11 -14.76
C GLY A 34 5.57 23.60 -14.51
N LEU A 35 5.28 23.22 -13.26
CA LEU A 35 5.13 21.81 -12.85
C LEU A 35 3.93 21.17 -13.57
N TYR A 36 3.84 19.83 -13.52
CA TYR A 36 2.80 19.04 -14.19
C TYR A 36 2.68 19.30 -15.70
N THR A 37 3.78 19.70 -16.34
CA THR A 37 3.86 19.80 -17.80
C THR A 37 4.47 18.52 -18.38
N ALA A 38 3.72 17.80 -19.22
CA ALA A 38 4.26 16.66 -19.95
C ALA A 38 5.39 17.10 -20.92
N GLN A 39 6.41 16.26 -21.09
CA GLN A 39 7.49 16.52 -22.05
C GLN A 39 6.93 16.74 -23.45
N GLN A 40 7.15 17.94 -23.99
CA GLN A 40 6.73 18.30 -25.35
C GLN A 40 7.84 17.94 -26.33
N SER A 41 7.55 17.07 -27.30
CA SER A 41 8.49 16.71 -28.37
C SER A 41 8.63 17.78 -29.45
N ASP A 42 7.62 18.66 -29.59
CA ASP A 42 7.61 19.77 -30.54
C ASP A 42 7.59 21.11 -29.78
N LEU A 43 8.67 21.89 -29.94
CA LEU A 43 8.83 23.22 -29.33
C LEU A 43 8.48 24.35 -30.29
N SER A 44 7.95 24.07 -31.48
CA SER A 44 7.65 25.07 -32.53
C SER A 44 6.70 26.18 -32.08
N ASN A 45 5.83 25.89 -31.11
CA ASN A 45 4.87 26.84 -30.55
C ASN A 45 5.41 27.62 -29.34
N HIS A 46 6.62 27.30 -28.86
CA HIS A 46 7.23 27.95 -27.71
C HIS A 46 7.81 29.31 -28.10
N VAL A 47 7.34 30.37 -27.45
CA VAL A 47 7.87 31.73 -27.61
C VAL A 47 8.37 32.21 -26.26
N ASN A 48 9.69 32.28 -26.10
CA ASN A 48 10.32 32.81 -24.89
C ASN A 48 10.12 34.34 -24.79
N ILE A 49 10.38 34.88 -23.59
CA ILE A 49 10.09 36.28 -23.26
C ILE A 49 10.87 37.25 -24.14
N GLN A 50 12.17 37.00 -24.34
CA GLN A 50 13.02 37.79 -25.23
C GLN A 50 12.43 37.88 -26.64
N GLN A 51 12.12 36.72 -27.24
CA GLN A 51 11.60 36.63 -28.60
C GLN A 51 10.30 37.43 -28.74
N GLY A 52 9.33 37.22 -27.84
CA GLY A 52 8.05 37.89 -27.93
C GLY A 52 8.13 39.42 -27.75
N ILE A 53 9.01 39.91 -26.87
CA ILE A 53 9.29 41.34 -26.71
C ILE A 53 9.91 41.92 -27.98
N THR A 54 10.96 41.28 -28.50
CA THR A 54 11.66 41.72 -29.70
C THR A 54 10.72 41.78 -30.91
N GLU A 55 9.90 40.74 -31.13
CA GLU A 55 8.94 40.69 -32.23
C GLU A 55 7.87 41.79 -32.11
N ALA A 56 7.29 41.97 -30.92
CA ALA A 56 6.25 42.97 -30.69
C ALA A 56 6.74 44.41 -30.87
N LEU A 57 7.95 44.72 -30.40
CA LEU A 57 8.55 46.05 -30.55
C LEU A 57 9.04 46.31 -31.99
N LYS A 58 9.64 45.31 -32.66
CA LYS A 58 10.02 45.45 -34.08
C LYS A 58 8.83 45.65 -35.00
N ALA A 59 7.69 45.04 -34.68
CA ALA A 59 6.45 45.27 -35.41
C ALA A 59 5.96 46.72 -35.33
N LYS A 60 6.34 47.46 -34.27
CA LYS A 60 6.09 48.90 -34.14
C LYS A 60 7.19 49.76 -34.79
N ASN A 61 8.45 49.41 -34.56
CA ASN A 61 9.59 50.09 -35.15
C ASN A 61 10.72 49.08 -35.47
N ASN A 62 10.96 48.84 -36.75
CA ASN A 62 11.96 47.86 -37.20
C ASN A 62 13.42 48.34 -37.06
N ASN A 63 13.65 49.60 -36.71
CA ASN A 63 15.00 50.18 -36.55
C ASN A 63 15.53 50.10 -35.11
N ILE A 64 14.75 49.54 -34.17
CA ILE A 64 15.18 49.36 -32.78
C ILE A 64 16.45 48.51 -32.73
N LYS A 65 17.45 49.01 -32.01
CA LYS A 65 18.68 48.27 -31.73
C LYS A 65 18.49 47.47 -30.45
N PHE A 66 18.62 46.16 -30.55
CA PHE A 66 18.56 45.26 -29.40
C PHE A 66 19.97 44.83 -28.98
N ALA A 67 20.22 44.85 -27.66
CA ALA A 67 21.30 44.13 -27.02
C ALA A 67 20.71 43.09 -26.06
N TYR A 68 21.32 41.90 -25.99
CA TYR A 68 20.87 40.81 -25.12
C TYR A 68 22.03 40.42 -24.19
N ILE A 69 21.80 40.51 -22.89
CA ILE A 69 22.74 40.11 -21.84
C ILE A 69 22.12 38.91 -21.11
N THR A 70 22.51 37.69 -21.48
CA THR A 70 21.91 36.44 -20.98
C THR A 70 22.51 35.95 -19.66
N GLU A 71 23.24 36.81 -18.97
CA GLU A 71 23.94 36.50 -17.72
C GLU A 71 23.34 37.32 -16.58
N ASN A 72 23.42 36.78 -15.36
CA ASN A 72 22.97 37.46 -14.14
C ASN A 72 24.08 38.27 -13.44
N THR A 73 25.28 38.33 -14.04
CA THR A 73 26.43 39.08 -13.52
C THR A 73 26.83 40.15 -14.53
N LEU A 74 27.02 41.38 -14.06
CA LEU A 74 27.35 42.51 -14.93
C LEU A 74 28.87 42.69 -15.05
N THR A 75 29.38 42.63 -16.28
CA THR A 75 30.76 43.01 -16.64
C THR A 75 30.84 44.50 -16.99
N GLU A 76 32.04 45.08 -17.09
CA GLU A 76 32.21 46.48 -17.50
C GLU A 76 31.58 46.78 -18.88
N GLU A 77 31.64 45.83 -19.81
CA GLU A 77 31.01 45.94 -21.13
C GLU A 77 29.47 45.94 -21.05
N TYR A 78 28.91 45.08 -20.20
CA TYR A 78 27.47 45.00 -19.95
C TYR A 78 26.95 46.27 -19.28
N ILE A 79 27.69 46.82 -18.31
CA ILE A 79 27.37 48.09 -17.67
C ILE A 79 27.29 49.22 -18.70
N ALA A 80 28.32 49.38 -19.56
CA ALA A 80 28.33 50.40 -20.59
C ALA A 80 27.17 50.23 -21.60
N THR A 81 26.80 48.99 -21.91
CA THR A 81 25.66 48.68 -22.78
C THR A 81 24.33 49.07 -22.15
N ILE A 82 24.17 48.83 -20.85
CA ILE A 82 22.97 49.17 -20.08
C ILE A 82 22.80 50.68 -19.94
N GLU A 83 23.86 51.40 -19.61
CA GLU A 83 23.86 52.86 -19.48
C GLU A 83 23.55 53.57 -20.81
N ALA A 84 23.99 53.00 -21.94
CA ALA A 84 23.77 53.55 -23.27
C ALA A 84 22.40 53.22 -23.88
N ALA A 85 21.63 52.31 -23.27
CA ALA A 85 20.31 51.91 -23.76
C ALA A 85 19.23 52.96 -23.41
N ASP A 86 18.21 53.12 -24.26
CA ASP A 86 17.07 53.97 -23.94
C ASP A 86 16.14 53.36 -22.90
N VAL A 87 16.09 52.03 -22.86
CA VAL A 87 15.33 51.24 -21.89
C VAL A 87 16.06 49.94 -21.60
N ALA A 88 16.05 49.52 -20.34
CA ALA A 88 16.51 48.22 -19.91
C ALA A 88 15.33 47.35 -19.46
N ILE A 89 15.28 46.10 -19.91
CA ILE A 89 14.26 45.12 -19.52
C ILE A 89 14.98 43.98 -18.82
N VAL A 90 14.78 43.83 -17.52
CA VAL A 90 15.39 42.75 -16.72
C VAL A 90 14.40 41.62 -16.58
N VAL A 91 14.69 40.46 -17.17
CA VAL A 91 13.82 39.27 -17.13
C VAL A 91 14.38 38.27 -16.14
N THR A 92 13.61 38.00 -15.08
CA THR A 92 13.95 37.04 -14.03
C THR A 92 12.81 36.04 -13.80
N GLY A 93 13.13 34.89 -13.22
CA GLY A 93 12.13 33.88 -12.93
C GLY A 93 12.63 32.75 -12.06
N THR A 94 11.73 31.83 -11.73
CA THR A 94 12.03 30.67 -10.87
C THR A 94 11.54 29.37 -11.51
N GLY A 95 12.40 28.36 -11.60
CA GLY A 95 12.05 27.00 -12.05
C GLY A 95 12.07 25.95 -10.93
N ASN A 96 12.04 24.67 -11.32
CA ASN A 96 12.00 23.50 -10.42
C ASN A 96 13.09 23.49 -9.34
N ARG A 97 14.23 24.15 -9.57
CA ARG A 97 15.31 24.18 -8.57
C ARG A 97 14.89 24.85 -7.26
N TYR A 98 13.92 25.77 -7.32
CA TYR A 98 13.48 26.57 -6.18
C TYR A 98 12.15 26.11 -5.57
N SER A 99 11.26 25.54 -6.38
CA SER A 99 9.95 25.08 -5.93
C SER A 99 9.51 23.94 -6.85
N ALA A 100 9.15 22.81 -6.26
CA ALA A 100 8.70 21.60 -6.95
C ALA A 100 7.61 20.90 -6.13
N GLU A 101 6.86 19.99 -6.75
CA GLU A 101 6.13 18.96 -6.01
C GLU A 101 7.20 18.15 -5.24
N ASP A 102 7.09 18.06 -3.91
CA ASP A 102 8.12 17.58 -2.95
C ASP A 102 9.05 18.64 -2.34
N ARG A 103 8.99 19.90 -2.80
CA ARG A 103 9.94 20.93 -2.37
C ARG A 103 9.32 22.30 -2.20
N ASP A 104 9.14 22.66 -0.92
CA ASP A 104 8.73 23.97 -0.51
C ASP A 104 9.89 24.98 -0.50
N ARG A 105 9.56 26.26 -0.73
CA ARG A 105 10.51 27.35 -0.55
C ARG A 105 10.60 27.71 0.93
N THR A 106 11.81 27.91 1.42
CA THR A 106 12.06 28.40 2.79
C THR A 106 11.93 29.92 2.91
N THR A 107 11.85 30.66 1.79
CA THR A 107 11.72 32.11 1.75
C THR A 107 11.01 32.58 0.47
N ILE A 108 10.40 33.76 0.51
CA ILE A 108 9.89 34.45 -0.68
C ILE A 108 10.89 35.46 -1.27
N ALA A 109 12.10 35.59 -0.71
CA ALA A 109 13.15 36.39 -1.35
C ALA A 109 13.47 35.86 -2.76
N LEU A 110 13.73 36.75 -3.71
CA LEU A 110 14.16 36.33 -5.04
C LEU A 110 15.53 35.61 -4.93
N PRO A 111 15.68 34.40 -5.50
CA PRO A 111 16.88 33.60 -5.32
C PRO A 111 18.06 34.11 -6.16
N ASP A 112 19.24 33.50 -5.96
CA ASP A 112 20.43 33.62 -6.82
C ASP A 112 20.75 35.04 -7.28
N ASN A 113 20.75 36.00 -6.36
CA ASN A 113 21.04 37.43 -6.61
C ASN A 113 20.11 38.18 -7.59
N LEU A 114 18.99 37.58 -8.02
CA LEU A 114 18.10 38.17 -9.02
C LEU A 114 17.55 39.55 -8.63
N ALA A 115 17.22 39.77 -7.35
CA ALA A 115 16.83 41.10 -6.85
C ALA A 115 17.97 42.13 -6.99
N THR A 116 19.21 41.71 -6.70
CA THR A 116 20.40 42.55 -6.84
C THR A 116 20.65 42.92 -8.30
N LEU A 117 20.50 41.98 -9.24
CA LEU A 117 20.60 42.26 -10.67
C LEU A 117 19.60 43.32 -11.10
N ILE A 118 18.32 43.17 -10.72
CA ILE A 118 17.27 44.15 -11.05
C ILE A 118 17.62 45.53 -10.50
N SER A 119 18.03 45.61 -9.23
CA SER A 119 18.43 46.86 -8.57
C SER A 119 19.66 47.50 -9.24
N GLN A 120 20.68 46.72 -9.59
CA GLN A 120 21.89 47.22 -10.26
C GLN A 120 21.57 47.80 -11.63
N VAL A 121 20.78 47.10 -12.45
CA VAL A 121 20.36 47.59 -13.77
C VAL A 121 19.52 48.87 -13.62
N GLY A 122 18.57 48.90 -12.68
CA GLY A 122 17.74 50.08 -12.40
C GLY A 122 18.56 51.31 -12.00
N LYS A 123 19.62 51.12 -11.23
CA LYS A 123 20.57 52.20 -10.86
C LYS A 123 21.41 52.71 -12.04
N LEU A 124 21.74 51.84 -12.99
CA LEU A 124 22.50 52.20 -14.20
C LEU A 124 21.60 52.86 -15.26
N ASN A 125 20.33 52.46 -15.34
CA ASN A 125 19.36 52.98 -16.28
C ASN A 125 18.00 53.17 -15.60
N GLN A 126 17.61 54.43 -15.39
CA GLN A 126 16.36 54.74 -14.68
C GLN A 126 15.10 54.27 -15.44
N ASN A 127 15.17 54.13 -16.78
CA ASN A 127 14.10 53.57 -17.59
C ASN A 127 14.15 52.03 -17.57
N THR A 128 14.03 51.43 -16.38
CA THR A 128 14.11 49.98 -16.22
C THR A 128 12.73 49.34 -16.00
N ILE A 129 12.46 48.25 -16.71
CA ILE A 129 11.28 47.40 -16.55
C ILE A 129 11.72 46.04 -16.02
N ALA A 130 11.22 45.66 -14.83
CA ALA A 130 11.38 44.31 -14.31
C ALA A 130 10.26 43.39 -14.83
N VAL A 131 10.63 42.26 -15.43
CA VAL A 131 9.73 41.21 -15.92
C VAL A 131 9.98 39.95 -15.12
N LEU A 132 8.99 39.55 -14.33
CA LEU A 132 9.08 38.44 -13.38
C LEU A 132 8.18 37.28 -13.84
N GLU A 133 8.75 36.09 -13.97
CA GLU A 133 8.01 34.84 -14.16
C GLU A 133 8.32 33.85 -13.04
N THR A 134 7.51 33.84 -11.99
CA THR A 134 7.81 33.12 -10.74
C THR A 134 6.69 32.19 -10.27
N CYS A 135 6.99 31.20 -9.43
CA CYS A 135 6.00 30.24 -8.95
C CYS A 135 4.87 30.88 -8.13
N GLY A 136 5.11 32.05 -7.54
CA GLY A 136 4.14 32.79 -6.74
C GLY A 136 4.71 34.14 -6.29
N PRO A 137 4.13 34.74 -5.22
CA PRO A 137 4.62 35.97 -4.62
C PRO A 137 6.10 35.90 -4.24
N MET A 138 6.79 37.03 -4.43
CA MET A 138 8.20 37.23 -4.13
C MET A 138 8.41 38.56 -3.41
N GLN A 139 9.50 38.67 -2.64
CA GLN A 139 9.87 39.93 -1.99
C GLN A 139 10.42 40.93 -3.03
N VAL A 140 9.63 41.96 -3.31
CA VAL A 140 9.91 43.01 -4.29
C VAL A 140 10.43 44.30 -3.68
N SER A 141 10.19 44.50 -2.38
CA SER A 141 10.54 45.69 -1.61
C SER A 141 12.04 46.04 -1.65
N THR A 142 12.89 45.08 -2.01
CA THR A 142 14.34 45.23 -2.12
C THR A 142 14.80 45.93 -3.41
N PHE A 143 13.96 45.99 -4.45
CA PHE A 143 14.33 46.60 -5.75
C PHE A 143 13.22 47.45 -6.38
N GLU A 144 11.98 47.39 -5.90
CA GLU A 144 10.84 48.05 -6.56
C GLU A 144 10.98 49.56 -6.70
N ASN A 145 11.78 50.22 -5.85
CA ASN A 145 12.07 51.66 -5.93
C ASN A 145 13.17 52.00 -6.95
N ASP A 146 13.92 51.02 -7.45
CA ASP A 146 14.99 51.22 -8.43
C ASP A 146 14.52 51.05 -9.88
N VAL A 147 13.25 50.67 -10.11
CA VAL A 147 12.68 50.40 -11.45
C VAL A 147 11.39 51.18 -11.68
N ASP A 148 11.13 51.58 -12.93
CA ASP A 148 9.92 52.32 -13.30
C ASP A 148 8.70 51.39 -13.44
N ALA A 149 8.88 50.15 -13.89
CA ALA A 149 7.76 49.22 -14.04
C ALA A 149 8.08 47.80 -13.60
N ILE A 150 7.05 47.10 -13.14
CA ILE A 150 7.10 45.68 -12.77
C ILE A 150 5.94 44.95 -13.45
N LEU A 151 6.28 44.01 -14.32
CA LEU A 151 5.36 43.04 -14.90
C LEU A 151 5.61 41.69 -14.26
N TRP A 152 4.54 41.07 -13.77
CA TRP A 152 4.61 39.73 -13.20
C TRP A 152 3.57 38.82 -13.86
N SER A 153 3.97 37.58 -14.05
CA SER A 153 3.10 36.44 -14.29
C SER A 153 3.61 35.26 -13.46
N SER A 154 2.72 34.34 -13.12
CA SER A 154 3.16 32.95 -12.90
C SER A 154 3.57 32.33 -14.25
N TYR A 155 3.54 31.02 -14.41
CA TYR A 155 3.96 30.40 -15.66
C TYR A 155 2.97 30.64 -16.80
N GLY A 156 3.37 31.44 -17.79
CA GLY A 156 2.49 31.92 -18.87
C GLY A 156 2.25 30.92 -20.01
N GLY A 157 2.56 29.63 -19.81
CA GLY A 157 2.49 28.58 -20.83
C GLY A 157 3.42 28.80 -22.04
N MET A 158 3.22 28.01 -23.10
CA MET A 158 4.11 28.00 -24.28
C MET A 158 4.17 29.33 -25.05
N ARG A 159 3.17 30.21 -24.89
CA ARG A 159 3.07 31.51 -25.58
C ARG A 159 3.37 32.70 -24.66
N LYS A 160 4.02 32.47 -23.51
CA LYS A 160 4.37 33.49 -22.50
C LYS A 160 4.98 34.76 -23.11
N GLY A 161 5.92 34.61 -24.04
CA GLY A 161 6.64 35.75 -24.62
C GLY A 161 5.74 36.64 -25.45
N VAL A 162 4.77 36.05 -26.17
CA VAL A 162 3.75 36.82 -26.90
C VAL A 162 2.91 37.65 -25.93
N GLY A 163 2.56 37.09 -24.77
CA GLY A 163 1.85 37.80 -23.71
C GLY A 163 2.61 39.04 -23.22
N PHE A 164 3.85 38.85 -22.74
CA PHE A 164 4.69 39.94 -22.25
C PHE A 164 4.98 40.99 -23.34
N GLY A 165 5.36 40.55 -24.53
CA GLY A 165 5.66 41.45 -25.65
C GLY A 165 4.49 42.33 -26.04
N ARG A 166 3.26 41.77 -26.08
CA ARG A 166 2.05 42.54 -26.40
C ARG A 166 1.71 43.60 -25.34
N ILE A 167 1.92 43.30 -24.05
CA ILE A 167 1.73 44.29 -22.98
C ILE A 167 2.78 45.39 -23.06
N ILE A 168 4.07 45.02 -23.16
CA ILE A 168 5.19 45.97 -23.23
C ILE A 168 5.04 46.90 -24.44
N ALA A 169 4.64 46.35 -25.59
CA ALA A 169 4.39 47.12 -26.79
C ALA A 169 3.02 47.84 -26.79
N GLY A 170 2.16 47.70 -25.77
CA GLY A 170 0.84 48.34 -25.75
C GLY A 170 -0.15 47.83 -26.80
N ILE A 171 0.10 46.64 -27.37
CA ILE A 171 -0.84 45.94 -28.25
C ILE A 171 -2.01 45.37 -27.43
N ALA A 172 -1.79 45.10 -26.15
CA ALA A 172 -2.82 44.71 -25.19
C ALA A 172 -2.69 45.55 -23.91
N ASN A 173 -3.83 45.88 -23.29
CA ASN A 173 -3.90 46.54 -22.00
C ASN A 173 -3.87 45.49 -20.87
N PRO A 174 -2.98 45.59 -19.85
CA PRO A 174 -2.96 44.65 -18.74
C PRO A 174 -4.25 44.73 -17.92
N SER A 175 -4.79 43.57 -17.56
CA SER A 175 -6.04 43.44 -16.77
C SER A 175 -5.99 42.33 -15.72
N GLY A 176 -4.83 41.66 -15.56
CA GLY A 176 -4.67 40.63 -14.53
C GLY A 176 -4.67 41.22 -13.12
N LYS A 177 -5.34 40.54 -12.19
CA LYS A 177 -5.34 40.84 -10.75
C LYS A 177 -4.63 39.73 -9.98
N LEU A 178 -3.97 40.07 -8.87
CA LEU A 178 -3.23 39.13 -8.03
C LEU A 178 -4.16 38.15 -7.31
N THR A 179 -3.80 36.87 -7.31
CA THR A 179 -4.50 35.79 -6.59
C THR A 179 -3.96 35.54 -5.18
N ALA A 180 -2.88 36.23 -4.80
CA ALA A 180 -2.24 36.12 -3.50
C ALA A 180 -1.71 37.48 -3.03
N THR A 181 -1.59 37.65 -1.72
CA THR A 181 -0.98 38.83 -1.10
C THR A 181 0.55 38.79 -1.24
N TRP A 182 1.16 39.93 -1.58
CA TRP A 182 2.62 40.08 -1.66
C TRP A 182 3.13 40.80 -0.43
N HIS A 183 3.73 40.04 0.48
CA HIS A 183 4.26 40.52 1.76
C HIS A 183 5.53 41.37 1.57
N ILE A 184 5.90 42.17 2.58
CA ILE A 184 7.05 43.10 2.51
C ILE A 184 8.30 42.45 3.12
N ASN A 185 8.17 41.83 4.29
CA ASN A 185 9.29 41.33 5.08
C ASN A 185 9.31 39.79 5.13
N VAL A 186 10.46 39.24 4.77
CA VAL A 186 10.86 37.85 5.05
C VAL A 186 12.37 37.83 5.26
N ASN A 187 12.82 38.32 6.41
CA ASN A 187 14.25 38.33 6.68
C ASN A 187 14.64 37.25 7.68
N ASP A 188 15.86 36.74 7.53
CA ASP A 188 16.49 35.78 8.43
C ASP A 188 16.83 36.39 9.82
N LYS A 189 16.36 37.62 10.10
CA LYS A 189 16.59 38.38 11.34
C LYS A 189 15.38 38.37 12.27
N GLY A 190 14.37 37.56 11.98
CA GLY A 190 13.22 37.32 12.86
C GLY A 190 12.02 38.24 12.63
N GLU A 191 12.02 39.06 11.57
CA GLU A 191 10.84 39.83 11.15
C GLU A 191 10.29 39.21 9.85
N SER A 192 9.23 38.41 9.96
CA SER A 192 8.52 37.79 8.83
C SER A 192 7.04 38.16 8.88
N ASP A 193 6.54 38.70 7.78
CA ASP A 193 5.10 38.93 7.55
C ASP A 193 4.36 37.63 7.17
N ILE A 194 5.10 36.51 7.07
CA ILE A 194 4.60 35.19 6.69
C ILE A 194 4.80 34.25 7.87
N THR A 195 3.73 33.56 8.23
CA THR A 195 3.67 32.52 9.26
C THR A 195 4.58 31.32 8.93
N ASP A 196 5.11 30.65 9.96
CA ASP A 196 5.89 29.42 9.83
C ASP A 196 5.19 28.35 8.96
N ILE A 197 5.95 27.62 8.16
CA ILE A 197 5.42 26.61 7.23
C ILE A 197 4.62 25.50 7.92
N THR A 198 4.94 25.19 9.18
CA THR A 198 4.29 24.15 9.98
C THR A 198 3.01 24.60 10.68
N ASN A 199 2.73 25.90 10.70
CA ASN A 199 1.57 26.45 11.40
C ASN A 199 0.38 26.61 10.45
N TYR A 200 -0.66 25.81 10.62
CA TYR A 200 -1.83 25.79 9.73
C TYR A 200 -2.96 26.77 10.14
N ASN A 201 -2.75 27.59 11.17
CA ASN A 201 -3.75 28.59 11.58
C ASN A 201 -3.90 29.68 10.51
N LEU A 202 -5.15 30.05 10.22
CA LEU A 202 -5.47 31.13 9.27
C LEU A 202 -5.53 32.50 9.93
N TYR A 203 -6.10 32.56 11.14
CA TYR A 203 -6.36 33.82 11.84
C TYR A 203 -5.15 34.31 12.63
N LYS A 204 -5.12 35.62 12.87
CA LYS A 204 -4.08 36.29 13.64
C LYS A 204 -4.15 35.93 15.12
N THR A 205 -3.01 35.70 15.74
CA THR A 205 -2.85 35.53 17.20
C THR A 205 -1.82 36.51 17.74
N GLU A 206 -1.42 36.38 19.02
CA GLU A 206 -0.36 37.23 19.60
C GLU A 206 1.00 37.00 18.92
N ASP A 207 1.30 35.75 18.55
CA ASP A 207 2.58 35.32 17.98
C ASP A 207 2.52 35.05 16.47
N ASP A 208 1.34 35.16 15.85
CA ASP A 208 1.11 34.91 14.42
C ASP A 208 0.44 36.11 13.75
N PRO A 209 1.02 36.70 12.69
CA PRO A 209 0.41 37.83 11.99
C PRO A 209 -0.88 37.47 11.22
N GLY A 210 -1.23 36.18 11.13
CA GLY A 210 -2.35 35.67 10.35
C GLY A 210 -2.01 35.57 8.87
N ARG A 211 -2.83 34.81 8.14
CA ARG A 211 -2.58 34.48 6.73
C ARG A 211 -3.56 35.17 5.80
N THR A 212 -3.12 35.41 4.57
CA THR A 212 -3.93 35.96 3.47
C THR A 212 -4.48 37.37 3.74
N TYR A 213 -5.14 37.99 2.75
CA TYR A 213 -5.85 39.26 2.94
C TYR A 213 -7.03 39.18 3.93
N MET A 214 -7.47 37.97 4.29
CA MET A 214 -8.60 37.77 5.19
C MET A 214 -8.23 38.04 6.65
N TYR A 215 -6.98 37.80 7.05
CA TYR A 215 -6.57 37.87 8.46
C TYR A 215 -5.29 38.68 8.70
N PHE A 216 -4.44 38.85 7.68
CA PHE A 216 -3.26 39.71 7.78
C PHE A 216 -3.66 41.18 7.70
N ASP A 217 -3.41 41.95 8.76
CA ASP A 217 -3.68 43.39 8.85
C ASP A 217 -2.42 44.28 8.70
N GLY A 218 -1.27 43.66 8.43
CA GLY A 218 0.00 44.34 8.21
C GLY A 218 0.09 45.04 6.84
N LYS A 219 1.19 45.76 6.62
CA LYS A 219 1.46 46.40 5.33
C LYS A 219 1.94 45.35 4.32
N VAL A 220 1.49 45.50 3.06
CA VAL A 220 1.81 44.59 1.96
C VAL A 220 2.38 45.38 0.79
N SER A 221 3.25 44.77 -0.01
CA SER A 221 3.77 45.37 -1.25
C SER A 221 2.64 45.49 -2.28
N TYR A 222 1.91 44.39 -2.48
CA TYR A 222 0.74 44.36 -3.36
C TYR A 222 -0.37 43.49 -2.73
N PRO A 223 -1.58 44.02 -2.52
CA PRO A 223 -2.66 43.29 -1.87
C PRO A 223 -3.32 42.26 -2.81
N PHE A 224 -4.04 41.29 -2.23
CA PHE A 224 -4.89 40.38 -3.00
C PHE A 224 -5.84 41.18 -3.91
N GLY A 225 -6.04 40.71 -5.15
CA GLY A 225 -6.91 41.36 -6.12
C GLY A 225 -6.33 42.63 -6.75
N TYR A 226 -5.06 42.98 -6.48
CA TYR A 226 -4.40 44.15 -7.06
C TYR A 226 -3.93 43.92 -8.49
N GLY A 227 -3.98 44.95 -9.33
CA GLY A 227 -3.39 44.95 -10.66
C GLY A 227 -3.70 46.21 -11.45
N LEU A 228 -2.66 46.80 -12.04
CA LEU A 228 -2.76 48.04 -12.81
C LEU A 228 -3.20 47.79 -14.27
N SER A 229 -3.79 48.83 -14.86
CA SER A 229 -4.18 48.93 -16.27
C SER A 229 -3.54 50.17 -16.90
N PHE A 230 -3.49 50.25 -18.23
CA PHE A 230 -3.14 51.49 -18.95
C PHE A 230 -4.26 52.53 -18.96
N THR A 231 -5.42 52.20 -18.41
CA THR A 231 -6.54 53.11 -18.22
C THR A 231 -7.02 53.11 -16.77
N THR A 232 -7.90 54.03 -16.42
CA THR A 232 -8.45 54.19 -15.06
C THR A 232 -9.97 54.07 -15.07
N TYR A 233 -10.52 53.61 -13.95
CA TYR A 233 -11.96 53.34 -13.81
C TYR A 233 -12.55 54.02 -12.59
N GLU A 234 -13.76 54.54 -12.75
CA GLU A 234 -14.61 55.12 -11.72
C GLU A 234 -15.80 54.18 -11.43
N TYR A 235 -16.18 54.09 -10.16
CA TYR A 235 -17.27 53.25 -9.66
C TYR A 235 -18.33 54.15 -9.02
N SER A 236 -19.61 53.92 -9.30
CA SER A 236 -20.71 54.72 -8.75
C SER A 236 -22.03 53.93 -8.66
N ASN A 237 -23.07 54.54 -8.08
CA ASN A 237 -24.44 54.03 -8.08
C ASN A 237 -24.60 52.61 -7.50
N LEU A 238 -24.07 52.35 -6.30
CA LEU A 238 -24.26 51.08 -5.60
C LEU A 238 -25.73 50.85 -5.24
N GLU A 239 -26.27 49.71 -5.62
CA GLU A 239 -27.59 49.21 -5.27
C GLU A 239 -27.46 47.80 -4.69
N ILE A 240 -28.07 47.55 -3.52
CA ILE A 240 -28.18 46.23 -2.90
C ILE A 240 -29.67 45.88 -2.85
N LYS A 241 -30.05 44.76 -3.49
CA LYS A 241 -31.45 44.36 -3.62
C LYS A 241 -31.68 42.91 -3.22
N ASN A 242 -32.78 42.65 -2.53
CA ASN A 242 -33.33 41.31 -2.28
C ASN A 242 -34.65 41.19 -3.06
N ASN A 243 -34.77 40.19 -3.93
CA ASN A 243 -35.94 40.00 -4.80
C ASN A 243 -36.39 41.27 -5.55
N GLY A 244 -35.42 42.09 -5.99
CA GLY A 244 -35.65 43.31 -6.75
C GLY A 244 -36.01 44.56 -5.93
N ILE A 245 -36.09 44.45 -4.61
CA ILE A 245 -36.40 45.55 -3.68
C ILE A 245 -35.10 45.94 -2.95
N GLU A 246 -34.88 47.24 -2.70
CA GLU A 246 -33.74 47.69 -1.88
C GLU A 246 -33.74 47.00 -0.52
N ALA A 247 -32.59 46.45 -0.13
CA ALA A 247 -32.44 45.65 1.08
C ALA A 247 -31.49 46.34 2.06
N ALA A 248 -32.00 46.62 3.25
CA ALA A 248 -31.21 46.96 4.44
C ALA A 248 -31.21 45.81 5.45
N ASP A 249 -32.23 44.95 5.42
CA ASP A 249 -32.42 43.78 6.27
C ASP A 249 -32.69 42.55 5.41
N VAL A 250 -32.09 41.40 5.72
CA VAL A 250 -32.33 40.12 5.03
C VAL A 250 -32.34 38.93 5.98
N ASP A 251 -32.97 37.84 5.55
CA ASP A 251 -32.87 36.54 6.19
C ASP A 251 -31.60 35.80 5.74
N VAL A 252 -31.05 34.92 6.58
CA VAL A 252 -29.88 34.10 6.24
C VAL A 252 -30.08 33.20 5.02
N ASN A 253 -31.33 32.90 4.65
CA ASN A 253 -31.67 32.09 3.48
C ASN A 253 -31.90 32.92 2.21
N ASP A 254 -31.81 34.25 2.30
CA ASP A 254 -32.02 35.13 1.16
C ASP A 254 -30.82 35.14 0.20
N THR A 255 -31.08 35.67 -1.00
CA THR A 255 -30.07 35.96 -2.01
C THR A 255 -30.15 37.43 -2.39
N ILE A 256 -29.04 38.15 -2.22
CA ILE A 256 -28.93 39.55 -2.60
C ILE A 256 -28.28 39.72 -3.97
N THR A 257 -28.71 40.75 -4.67
CA THR A 257 -28.10 41.25 -5.92
C THR A 257 -27.46 42.59 -5.65
N VAL A 258 -26.16 42.69 -5.89
CA VAL A 258 -25.37 43.91 -5.72
C VAL A 258 -24.99 44.43 -7.10
N SER A 259 -25.39 45.65 -7.43
CA SER A 259 -25.13 46.25 -8.73
C SER A 259 -24.59 47.67 -8.62
N PHE A 260 -23.74 48.07 -9.55
CA PHE A 260 -23.06 49.37 -9.57
C PHE A 260 -22.56 49.69 -10.97
N ASP A 261 -22.34 50.97 -11.26
CA ASP A 261 -21.82 51.42 -12.55
C ASP A 261 -20.30 51.54 -12.53
N VAL A 262 -19.65 51.07 -13.61
CA VAL A 262 -18.21 51.17 -13.84
C VAL A 262 -17.97 51.94 -15.13
N THR A 263 -17.20 53.02 -15.03
CA THR A 263 -16.88 53.90 -16.17
C THR A 263 -15.38 53.88 -16.43
N ASN A 264 -14.98 53.65 -17.69
CA ASN A 264 -13.59 53.86 -18.10
C ASN A 264 -13.37 55.36 -18.35
N ILE A 265 -12.61 56.00 -17.48
CA ILE A 265 -12.36 57.46 -17.51
C ILE A 265 -11.01 57.82 -18.14
N GLY A 266 -10.24 56.83 -18.58
CA GLY A 266 -8.98 57.06 -19.29
C GLY A 266 -9.14 57.12 -20.81
N SER A 267 -8.00 57.09 -21.51
CA SER A 267 -7.93 57.34 -22.96
C SER A 267 -7.81 56.09 -23.82
N VAL A 268 -7.68 54.90 -23.23
CA VAL A 268 -7.52 53.64 -23.95
C VAL A 268 -8.55 52.60 -23.50
N ALA A 269 -8.94 51.71 -24.41
CA ALA A 269 -9.80 50.59 -24.09
C ALA A 269 -9.10 49.66 -23.09
N GLY A 270 -9.89 49.08 -22.18
CA GLY A 270 -9.36 48.21 -21.13
C GLY A 270 -10.42 47.26 -20.60
N LYS A 271 -10.00 46.38 -19.69
CA LYS A 271 -10.91 45.54 -18.92
C LYS A 271 -10.64 45.75 -17.43
N GLU A 272 -11.71 45.91 -16.66
CA GLU A 272 -11.64 46.03 -15.20
C GLU A 272 -12.22 44.78 -14.55
N VAL A 273 -11.50 44.21 -13.58
CA VAL A 273 -12.01 43.12 -12.75
C VAL A 273 -12.59 43.73 -11.47
N VAL A 274 -13.90 43.89 -11.47
CA VAL A 274 -14.66 44.39 -10.31
C VAL A 274 -14.70 43.29 -9.25
N GLN A 275 -14.57 43.65 -7.97
CA GLN A 275 -14.49 42.69 -6.87
C GLN A 275 -15.46 43.09 -5.76
N LEU A 276 -16.26 42.13 -5.30
CA LEU A 276 -17.19 42.27 -4.18
C LEU A 276 -16.67 41.47 -3.00
N TYR A 277 -16.43 42.17 -1.90
CA TYR A 277 -16.08 41.60 -0.61
C TYR A 277 -17.21 41.80 0.39
N VAL A 278 -17.30 40.89 1.34
CA VAL A 278 -18.22 40.99 2.49
C VAL A 278 -17.39 40.98 3.77
N ALA A 279 -17.61 41.97 4.63
CA ALA A 279 -16.96 42.13 5.91
C ALA A 279 -18.01 42.13 7.03
N GLN A 280 -17.59 41.80 8.26
CA GLN A 280 -18.45 41.82 9.45
C GLN A 280 -17.72 42.59 10.57
N PRO A 281 -17.63 43.92 10.46
CA PRO A 281 -16.71 44.72 11.28
C PRO A 281 -17.09 44.75 12.77
N ASN A 282 -18.33 44.39 13.11
CA ASN A 282 -18.84 44.34 14.48
C ASN A 282 -18.91 42.91 15.04
N ALA A 283 -18.34 41.91 14.36
CA ALA A 283 -18.27 40.56 14.89
C ALA A 283 -17.46 40.56 16.21
N PRO A 284 -17.90 39.81 17.24
CA PRO A 284 -17.10 39.60 18.45
C PRO A 284 -15.70 39.05 18.12
N ALA A 285 -14.67 39.57 18.78
CA ALA A 285 -13.28 39.24 18.47
C ALA A 285 -12.97 37.75 18.71
N GLU A 286 -13.63 37.14 19.69
CA GLU A 286 -13.55 35.73 20.03
C GLU A 286 -14.03 34.77 18.93
N LEU A 287 -14.78 35.27 17.94
CA LEU A 287 -15.22 34.46 16.78
C LEU A 287 -14.17 34.41 15.66
N PHE A 288 -13.06 35.15 15.79
CA PHE A 288 -11.96 35.22 14.82
C PHE A 288 -12.45 35.38 13.37
N ARG A 289 -13.41 36.29 13.15
CA ARG A 289 -13.95 36.53 11.80
C ARG A 289 -12.94 37.27 10.91
N PRO A 290 -12.88 36.93 9.61
CA PRO A 290 -11.97 37.58 8.68
C PRO A 290 -12.33 39.06 8.51
N ILE A 291 -11.30 39.89 8.25
CA ILE A 291 -11.42 41.31 7.93
C ILE A 291 -12.43 41.50 6.78
N LYS A 292 -12.35 40.65 5.75
CA LYS A 292 -13.29 40.57 4.63
C LYS A 292 -13.10 39.28 3.84
N ARG A 293 -14.11 38.86 3.06
CA ARG A 293 -14.08 37.71 2.14
C ARG A 293 -14.56 38.11 0.75
N LEU A 294 -13.83 37.75 -0.30
CA LEU A 294 -14.31 37.87 -1.69
C LEU A 294 -15.53 36.95 -1.88
N LYS A 295 -16.64 37.51 -2.39
CA LYS A 295 -17.90 36.78 -2.65
C LYS A 295 -18.38 36.89 -4.09
N GLY A 296 -17.75 37.72 -4.91
CA GLY A 296 -18.00 37.77 -6.34
C GLY A 296 -17.01 38.67 -7.06
N PHE A 297 -16.81 38.43 -8.35
CA PHE A 297 -16.05 39.29 -9.24
C PHE A 297 -16.55 39.15 -10.67
N ASP A 298 -16.31 40.15 -11.51
CA ASP A 298 -16.61 40.10 -12.95
C ASP A 298 -15.55 40.90 -13.74
N ASN A 299 -15.32 40.53 -15.01
CA ASN A 299 -14.32 41.15 -15.87
C ASN A 299 -14.98 41.93 -17.00
N ILE A 300 -15.04 43.25 -16.85
CA ILE A 300 -15.87 44.13 -17.67
C ILE A 300 -15.00 44.87 -18.71
N PRO A 301 -15.15 44.57 -20.02
CA PRO A 301 -14.47 45.32 -21.07
C PRO A 301 -15.15 46.67 -21.31
N LEU A 302 -14.38 47.75 -21.37
CA LEU A 302 -14.88 49.13 -21.52
C LEU A 302 -14.02 49.93 -22.51
N GLU A 303 -14.68 50.53 -23.50
CA GLU A 303 -14.09 51.56 -24.35
C GLU A 303 -13.89 52.87 -23.55
N PRO A 304 -12.99 53.78 -23.99
CA PRO A 304 -12.82 55.08 -23.36
C PRO A 304 -14.14 55.85 -23.23
N GLY A 305 -14.44 56.34 -22.03
CA GLY A 305 -15.67 57.08 -21.71
C GLY A 305 -16.95 56.23 -21.60
N ALA A 306 -16.89 54.91 -21.81
CA ALA A 306 -18.06 54.04 -21.68
C ALA A 306 -18.34 53.68 -20.21
N THR A 307 -19.63 53.53 -19.89
CA THR A 307 -20.13 53.04 -18.59
C THR A 307 -20.85 51.71 -18.78
N LYS A 308 -20.66 50.76 -17.87
CA LYS A 308 -21.44 49.50 -17.78
C LYS A 308 -21.87 49.24 -16.35
N LYS A 309 -23.08 48.67 -16.19
CA LYS A 309 -23.59 48.20 -14.90
C LYS A 309 -23.06 46.79 -14.62
N ALA A 310 -22.30 46.64 -13.55
CA ALA A 310 -21.90 45.36 -12.98
C ALA A 310 -23.04 44.80 -12.11
N THR A 311 -23.20 43.48 -12.05
CA THR A 311 -24.20 42.83 -11.20
C THR A 311 -23.64 41.51 -10.67
N LEU A 312 -23.54 41.43 -9.34
CA LEU A 312 -23.00 40.28 -8.61
C LEU A 312 -24.06 39.77 -7.63
N VAL A 313 -24.12 38.45 -7.47
CA VAL A 313 -25.11 37.78 -6.62
C VAL A 313 -24.41 37.16 -5.42
N VAL A 314 -24.97 37.34 -4.22
CA VAL A 314 -24.47 36.74 -2.98
C VAL A 314 -25.62 36.03 -2.29
N LYS A 315 -25.49 34.71 -2.10
CA LYS A 315 -26.39 33.98 -1.19
C LYS A 315 -25.90 34.23 0.23
N ILE A 316 -26.79 34.64 1.12
CA ILE A 316 -26.41 34.93 2.50
C ILE A 316 -25.94 33.65 3.23
N ALA A 317 -26.52 32.50 2.88
CA ALA A 317 -26.07 31.18 3.32
C ALA A 317 -24.57 30.92 3.04
N ASP A 318 -24.01 31.43 1.93
CA ASP A 318 -22.59 31.27 1.59
C ASP A 318 -21.68 32.10 2.52
N LEU A 319 -22.24 32.94 3.39
CA LEU A 319 -21.52 33.68 4.43
C LEU A 319 -21.34 32.86 5.72
N ALA A 320 -21.77 31.60 5.74
CA ALA A 320 -21.62 30.75 6.91
C ALA A 320 -20.16 30.56 7.36
N PHE A 321 -20.02 30.17 8.62
CA PHE A 321 -18.80 29.71 9.28
C PHE A 321 -19.11 28.39 9.98
N TYR A 322 -18.13 27.48 10.01
CA TYR A 322 -18.27 26.27 10.81
C TYR A 322 -18.30 26.62 12.29
N ASN A 323 -19.25 26.04 13.02
CA ASN A 323 -19.34 26.13 14.46
C ASN A 323 -18.95 24.76 15.05
N GLU A 324 -17.85 24.72 15.77
CA GLU A 324 -17.31 23.48 16.36
C GLU A 324 -18.18 22.92 17.49
N GLU A 325 -18.91 23.76 18.22
CA GLU A 325 -19.79 23.33 19.31
C GLU A 325 -21.07 22.68 18.76
N GLU A 326 -21.60 23.22 17.65
CA GLU A 326 -22.81 22.71 17.00
C GLU A 326 -22.53 21.65 15.91
N ASP A 327 -21.26 21.44 15.56
CA ASP A 327 -20.78 20.52 14.52
C ASP A 327 -21.46 20.72 13.15
N ARG A 328 -21.59 22.00 12.75
CA ARG A 328 -22.24 22.40 11.50
C ARG A 328 -21.91 23.84 11.09
N TYR A 329 -22.21 24.18 9.84
CA TYR A 329 -22.19 25.58 9.38
C TYR A 329 -23.36 26.40 9.92
N ILE A 330 -23.04 27.58 10.45
CA ILE A 330 -24.03 28.60 10.84
C ILE A 330 -23.69 29.92 10.16
N VAL A 331 -24.72 30.74 9.92
CA VAL A 331 -24.52 32.13 9.48
C VAL A 331 -24.65 33.03 10.71
N ASP A 332 -23.63 33.85 10.97
CA ASP A 332 -23.70 34.82 12.05
C ASP A 332 -24.79 35.85 11.75
N THR A 333 -25.62 36.18 12.73
CA THR A 333 -26.56 37.29 12.62
C THR A 333 -25.88 38.62 12.95
N GLY A 334 -26.36 39.72 12.37
CA GLY A 334 -25.89 41.07 12.64
C GLY A 334 -25.50 41.83 11.38
N MET A 335 -24.76 42.93 11.56
CA MET A 335 -24.41 43.83 10.47
C MET A 335 -23.24 43.31 9.64
N TYR A 336 -23.48 43.21 8.33
CA TYR A 336 -22.50 42.96 7.28
C TYR A 336 -22.27 44.21 6.45
N GLU A 337 -21.03 44.44 6.06
CA GLU A 337 -20.63 45.48 5.13
C GLU A 337 -20.32 44.85 3.75
N ILE A 338 -21.05 45.30 2.73
CA ILE A 338 -20.80 44.98 1.32
C ILE A 338 -19.80 45.99 0.79
N GLN A 339 -18.64 45.52 0.35
CA GLN A 339 -17.55 46.34 -0.15
C GLN A 339 -17.29 46.02 -1.63
N VAL A 340 -17.37 47.02 -2.50
CA VAL A 340 -17.04 46.89 -3.93
C VAL A 340 -15.77 47.68 -4.23
N GLY A 341 -14.82 47.03 -4.92
CA GLY A 341 -13.52 47.63 -5.19
C GLY A 341 -12.81 47.08 -6.42
N ALA A 342 -11.65 47.67 -6.71
CA ALA A 342 -10.73 47.24 -7.76
C ALA A 342 -9.63 46.29 -7.23
N GLY A 343 -9.69 45.95 -5.94
CA GLY A 343 -8.83 45.02 -5.20
C GLY A 343 -9.16 45.06 -3.69
N SER A 344 -8.59 44.16 -2.90
CA SER A 344 -8.98 43.99 -1.48
C SER A 344 -8.69 45.20 -0.58
N ALA A 345 -7.65 45.97 -0.92
CA ALA A 345 -7.29 47.23 -0.26
C ALA A 345 -7.84 48.48 -0.96
N ASP A 346 -8.45 48.34 -2.15
CA ASP A 346 -8.90 49.44 -2.99
C ASP A 346 -10.44 49.41 -3.13
N ILE A 347 -11.11 49.66 -2.00
CA ILE A 347 -12.57 49.68 -1.90
C ILE A 347 -13.08 51.06 -2.32
N ARG A 348 -14.04 51.08 -3.25
CA ARG A 348 -14.57 52.29 -3.89
C ARG A 348 -15.98 52.62 -3.43
N LEU A 349 -16.80 51.60 -3.18
CA LEU A 349 -18.19 51.73 -2.74
C LEU A 349 -18.43 50.79 -1.56
N THR A 350 -19.23 51.22 -0.59
CA THR A 350 -19.67 50.40 0.53
C THR A 350 -21.18 50.52 0.75
N GLY A 351 -21.79 49.44 1.23
CA GLY A 351 -23.18 49.39 1.69
C GLY A 351 -23.29 48.47 2.90
N GLN A 352 -24.39 48.58 3.64
CA GLN A 352 -24.61 47.82 4.87
C GLN A 352 -25.88 46.98 4.76
N LEU A 353 -25.88 45.85 5.46
CA LEU A 353 -26.96 44.89 5.49
C LEU A 353 -27.02 44.22 6.86
N ASP A 354 -28.18 44.26 7.52
CA ASP A 354 -28.43 43.48 8.73
C ASP A 354 -28.98 42.10 8.36
N VAL A 355 -28.32 41.04 8.84
CA VAL A 355 -28.68 39.64 8.58
C VAL A 355 -29.30 39.04 9.83
N SER A 356 -30.43 38.35 9.68
CA SER A 356 -31.16 37.70 10.77
C SER A 356 -31.71 36.32 10.36
N GLY A 357 -32.20 35.54 11.32
CA GLY A 357 -32.78 34.22 11.05
C GLY A 357 -31.81 33.06 11.30
N ALA A 358 -32.19 31.87 10.82
CA ALA A 358 -31.41 30.63 10.95
C ALA A 358 -31.46 29.84 9.64
N LEU A 359 -30.37 29.14 9.33
CA LEU A 359 -30.22 28.44 8.05
C LEU A 359 -31.30 27.35 7.94
N LYS A 360 -32.01 27.34 6.80
CA LYS A 360 -32.96 26.28 6.45
C LYS A 360 -32.15 25.05 6.04
N VAL A 361 -32.08 24.08 6.95
CA VAL A 361 -31.35 22.82 6.72
C VAL A 361 -32.09 21.95 5.70
N VAL A 362 -31.44 21.64 4.59
CA VAL A 362 -31.99 20.88 3.45
C VAL A 362 -30.96 19.91 2.87
N PRO A 363 -31.37 18.81 2.20
CA PRO A 363 -30.44 17.87 1.60
C PRO A 363 -29.60 18.55 0.52
N ALA A 364 -28.28 18.39 0.58
CA ALA A 364 -27.35 18.93 -0.42
C ALA A 364 -26.77 17.84 -1.31
N VAL A 365 -26.35 16.72 -0.70
CA VAL A 365 -25.77 15.56 -1.41
C VAL A 365 -26.40 14.29 -0.87
N LEU A 366 -26.79 13.40 -1.77
CA LEU A 366 -27.22 12.03 -1.48
C LEU A 366 -26.21 11.07 -2.11
N THR A 367 -25.81 10.05 -1.39
CA THR A 367 -25.03 8.91 -1.92
C THR A 367 -25.70 7.60 -1.54
N ALA A 368 -25.42 6.56 -2.31
CA ALA A 368 -25.94 5.21 -2.11
C ALA A 368 -24.79 4.21 -2.29
N LYS A 369 -24.75 3.18 -1.44
CA LYS A 369 -23.86 2.02 -1.54
C LYS A 369 -24.70 0.74 -1.53
N PRO A 370 -25.18 0.29 -2.70
CA PRO A 370 -26.09 -0.85 -2.76
C PRO A 370 -25.44 -2.15 -2.26
N VAL A 371 -26.14 -2.89 -1.42
CA VAL A 371 -25.76 -4.20 -0.87
C VAL A 371 -26.96 -5.15 -0.83
N LYS A 372 -26.73 -6.42 -0.48
CA LYS A 372 -27.77 -7.39 -0.14
C LYS A 372 -27.52 -8.03 1.23
N GLU A 373 -28.52 -8.75 1.72
CA GLU A 373 -28.41 -9.57 2.94
C GLU A 373 -27.21 -10.52 2.87
N GLY A 374 -26.44 -10.61 3.97
CA GLY A 374 -25.22 -11.43 4.08
C GLY A 374 -23.92 -10.79 3.60
N ASP A 375 -23.96 -9.58 3.01
CA ASP A 375 -22.74 -8.91 2.52
C ASP A 375 -21.81 -8.43 3.63
N ALA A 376 -22.38 -7.95 4.73
CA ALA A 376 -21.61 -7.49 5.89
C ALA A 376 -20.73 -8.60 6.47
N GLU A 377 -21.25 -9.83 6.56
CA GLU A 377 -20.51 -11.01 7.05
C GLU A 377 -19.36 -11.41 6.10
N LYS A 378 -19.47 -11.04 4.82
CA LYS A 378 -18.46 -11.31 3.79
C LYS A 378 -17.47 -10.16 3.59
N GLY A 379 -17.60 -9.08 4.37
CA GLY A 379 -16.78 -7.87 4.21
C GLY A 379 -17.03 -7.13 2.89
N ILE A 380 -18.22 -7.28 2.29
CA ILE A 380 -18.57 -6.61 1.03
C ILE A 380 -19.23 -5.27 1.37
N GLU A 381 -18.57 -4.18 0.99
CA GLU A 381 -19.03 -2.82 1.30
C GLU A 381 -20.00 -2.24 0.27
N GLU A 382 -19.94 -2.72 -0.97
CA GLU A 382 -20.78 -2.26 -2.07
C GLU A 382 -20.85 -3.35 -3.15
N ARG A 383 -22.00 -3.48 -3.79
CA ARG A 383 -22.23 -4.41 -4.91
C ARG A 383 -22.72 -3.69 -6.14
N ILE A 384 -22.19 -4.12 -7.27
CA ILE A 384 -22.77 -3.83 -8.59
C ILE A 384 -23.57 -5.03 -9.09
N ILE A 385 -23.13 -6.25 -8.77
CA ILE A 385 -23.69 -7.51 -9.30
C ILE A 385 -24.55 -8.20 -8.25
N PHE A 386 -25.77 -8.55 -8.64
CA PHE A 386 -26.78 -9.17 -7.82
C PHE A 386 -27.36 -10.40 -8.52
N ASP A 387 -27.66 -11.44 -7.75
CA ASP A 387 -28.44 -12.55 -8.27
C ASP A 387 -29.89 -12.11 -8.49
N LYS A 388 -30.58 -12.80 -9.40
CA LYS A 388 -32.03 -12.67 -9.59
C LYS A 388 -32.80 -12.97 -8.28
N GLY A 389 -33.86 -12.21 -7.99
CA GLY A 389 -34.75 -12.42 -6.84
C GLY A 389 -34.29 -11.81 -5.50
N LYS A 390 -33.16 -11.09 -5.44
CA LYS A 390 -32.60 -10.49 -4.21
C LYS A 390 -33.14 -9.09 -3.94
N VAL A 391 -33.18 -8.72 -2.66
CA VAL A 391 -33.48 -7.35 -2.22
C VAL A 391 -32.18 -6.54 -2.22
N VAL A 392 -32.23 -5.32 -2.74
CA VAL A 392 -31.13 -4.36 -2.76
C VAL A 392 -31.36 -3.34 -1.65
N ASP A 393 -30.48 -3.29 -0.66
CA ASP A 393 -30.41 -2.21 0.33
C ASP A 393 -29.46 -1.13 -0.21
N PRO A 394 -29.94 0.08 -0.53
CA PRO A 394 -29.13 1.12 -1.14
C PRO A 394 -28.13 1.80 -0.19
N GLN A 395 -28.19 1.56 1.13
CA GLN A 395 -27.37 2.21 2.17
C GLN A 395 -27.11 3.70 1.90
N LEU A 396 -28.14 4.51 2.14
CA LEU A 396 -28.10 5.94 1.83
C LEU A 396 -27.28 6.74 2.84
N THR A 397 -26.53 7.72 2.35
CA THR A 397 -25.91 8.79 3.17
C THR A 397 -26.39 10.13 2.64
N VAL A 398 -26.82 11.03 3.53
CA VAL A 398 -27.28 12.38 3.18
C VAL A 398 -26.39 13.39 3.88
N ALA A 399 -25.71 14.22 3.10
CA ALA A 399 -25.07 15.44 3.60
C ALA A 399 -26.01 16.62 3.38
N MET A 400 -26.23 17.38 4.43
CA MET A 400 -27.08 18.57 4.41
C MET A 400 -26.28 19.81 3.97
N ASN A 401 -26.96 20.91 3.66
CA ASN A 401 -26.33 22.18 3.28
C ASN A 401 -25.57 22.89 4.42
N ASP A 402 -25.67 22.40 5.65
CA ASP A 402 -24.87 22.84 6.81
C ASP A 402 -23.72 21.86 7.14
N GLU A 403 -23.45 20.90 6.26
CA GLU A 403 -22.51 19.79 6.41
C GLU A 403 -22.85 18.75 7.50
N SER A 404 -24.03 18.84 8.14
CA SER A 404 -24.50 17.72 8.95
C SER A 404 -24.71 16.46 8.10
N LEU A 405 -24.30 15.30 8.62
CA LEU A 405 -24.36 14.01 7.92
C LEU A 405 -25.31 13.04 8.61
N TYR A 406 -26.14 12.36 7.81
CA TYR A 406 -27.09 11.34 8.26
C TYR A 406 -27.01 10.08 7.38
N GLY A 407 -27.49 8.95 7.92
CA GLY A 407 -27.52 7.67 7.21
C GLY A 407 -26.31 6.79 7.49
N PHE A 408 -25.85 6.06 6.48
CA PHE A 408 -24.74 5.11 6.60
C PHE A 408 -23.39 5.84 6.60
N ILE A 409 -22.68 5.84 7.74
CA ILE A 409 -21.40 6.56 7.92
C ILE A 409 -20.33 5.60 8.46
N ILE A 410 -19.11 5.74 7.94
CA ILE A 410 -17.92 5.00 8.37
C ILE A 410 -16.98 6.00 9.05
N THR A 411 -16.73 5.85 10.36
CA THR A 411 -16.09 6.91 11.16
C THR A 411 -14.58 6.73 11.39
N ASN A 412 -13.96 5.62 10.95
CA ASN A 412 -12.51 5.41 11.12
C ASN A 412 -11.87 4.60 9.97
N GLN A 413 -10.97 5.24 9.20
CA GLN A 413 -10.24 4.62 8.08
C GLN A 413 -9.01 3.78 8.49
N LYS A 414 -8.68 3.68 9.79
CA LYS A 414 -7.50 2.94 10.29
C LYS A 414 -7.84 1.62 11.01
N SER A 415 -9.09 1.14 10.96
CA SER A 415 -9.51 -0.11 11.63
C SER A 415 -9.86 -1.21 10.61
N PRO A 416 -9.40 -2.48 10.79
CA PRO A 416 -9.70 -3.56 9.85
C PRO A 416 -11.14 -4.13 9.93
N ILE A 417 -11.93 -3.79 10.96
CA ILE A 417 -13.31 -4.34 11.16
C ILE A 417 -14.34 -3.24 11.52
N MET A 418 -14.06 -1.97 11.21
CA MET A 418 -15.04 -0.88 11.19
C MET A 418 -15.52 -0.33 12.54
N GLN A 419 -15.59 1.00 12.60
CA GLN A 419 -16.57 1.70 13.42
C GLN A 419 -17.65 2.22 12.48
N LYS A 420 -18.64 1.38 12.17
CA LYS A 420 -19.85 1.79 11.46
C LYS A 420 -20.80 2.42 12.47
N GLN A 421 -21.11 3.70 12.31
CA GLN A 421 -22.21 4.33 13.05
C GLN A 421 -23.20 4.85 12.02
N SER A 422 -24.33 4.16 11.88
CA SER A 422 -25.46 4.76 11.16
C SER A 422 -26.03 5.86 12.03
N VAL A 423 -26.09 7.08 11.48
CA VAL A 423 -26.74 8.21 12.14
C VAL A 423 -28.20 8.24 11.67
N PRO A 424 -29.20 8.16 12.57
CA PRO A 424 -30.60 8.17 12.17
C PRO A 424 -30.95 9.42 11.37
N PHE A 425 -31.68 9.27 10.27
CA PHE A 425 -32.18 10.41 9.50
C PHE A 425 -33.09 11.30 10.36
N PRO A 426 -33.08 12.63 10.14
CA PRO A 426 -33.91 13.55 10.92
C PRO A 426 -35.40 13.29 10.67
N GLU A 427 -36.23 13.57 11.69
CA GLU A 427 -37.67 13.38 11.62
C GLU A 427 -38.29 14.18 10.46
N GLY A 428 -39.05 13.51 9.59
CA GLY A 428 -39.70 14.13 8.42
C GLY A 428 -38.89 14.04 7.13
N MET A 429 -37.67 13.49 7.14
CA MET A 429 -36.96 13.13 5.91
C MET A 429 -37.62 11.90 5.26
N THR A 430 -37.81 11.96 3.95
CA THR A 430 -38.45 10.89 3.17
C THR A 430 -37.58 10.48 1.98
N PHE A 431 -37.71 9.23 1.55
CA PHE A 431 -36.95 8.66 0.43
C PHE A 431 -37.90 8.08 -0.62
N SER A 432 -37.54 8.22 -1.89
CA SER A 432 -38.20 7.56 -3.02
C SER A 432 -37.17 6.96 -3.96
N PHE A 433 -37.54 5.85 -4.61
CA PHE A 433 -36.69 5.15 -5.56
C PHE A 433 -37.42 4.99 -6.90
N GLU A 434 -36.69 5.07 -8.00
CA GLU A 434 -37.21 4.82 -9.35
C GLU A 434 -36.21 3.97 -10.14
N SER A 435 -36.71 2.94 -10.82
CA SER A 435 -35.89 2.12 -11.73
C SER A 435 -36.16 2.52 -13.17
N ASN A 436 -35.10 2.74 -13.94
CA ASN A 436 -35.23 2.96 -15.39
C ASN A 436 -35.66 1.70 -16.16
N ARG A 437 -35.56 0.52 -15.53
CA ARG A 437 -35.92 -0.79 -16.09
C ARG A 437 -36.61 -1.66 -15.05
N PRO A 438 -37.90 -1.40 -14.75
CA PRO A 438 -38.68 -2.13 -13.75
C PRO A 438 -38.78 -3.64 -14.02
N GLU A 439 -38.61 -4.07 -15.27
CA GLU A 439 -38.58 -5.48 -15.65
C GLU A 439 -37.30 -6.21 -15.22
N VAL A 440 -36.20 -5.47 -15.00
CA VAL A 440 -34.90 -6.00 -14.53
C VAL A 440 -34.79 -5.82 -13.01
N VAL A 441 -35.09 -4.62 -12.51
CA VAL A 441 -35.11 -4.31 -11.07
C VAL A 441 -36.39 -3.54 -10.76
N ALA A 442 -37.28 -4.14 -9.99
CA ALA A 442 -38.55 -3.53 -9.59
C ALA A 442 -38.38 -2.74 -8.30
N VAL A 443 -39.14 -1.65 -8.19
CA VAL A 443 -39.27 -0.83 -6.99
C VAL A 443 -40.73 -0.83 -6.54
N ASP A 444 -40.97 -1.15 -5.27
CA ASP A 444 -42.29 -1.08 -4.63
C ASP A 444 -42.16 -0.38 -3.27
N GLY A 445 -42.58 0.88 -3.20
CA GLY A 445 -42.37 1.72 -2.02
C GLY A 445 -40.88 1.97 -1.75
N ASP A 446 -40.38 1.46 -0.62
CA ASP A 446 -38.98 1.52 -0.20
C ASP A 446 -38.18 0.25 -0.55
N GLN A 447 -38.82 -0.78 -1.13
CA GLN A 447 -38.15 -2.02 -1.50
C GLN A 447 -37.69 -2.02 -2.95
N ILE A 448 -36.42 -2.40 -3.14
CA ILE A 448 -35.78 -2.57 -4.45
C ILE A 448 -35.47 -4.06 -4.62
N ARG A 449 -35.95 -4.69 -5.69
CA ARG A 449 -35.81 -6.15 -5.90
C ARG A 449 -35.34 -6.47 -7.32
N THR A 450 -34.36 -7.36 -7.44
CA THR A 450 -33.91 -7.88 -8.75
C THR A 450 -34.92 -8.89 -9.29
N VAL A 451 -35.30 -8.75 -10.56
CA VAL A 451 -36.41 -9.46 -11.20
C VAL A 451 -35.95 -10.34 -12.35
N ALA A 452 -35.16 -9.80 -13.28
CA ALA A 452 -34.69 -10.50 -14.47
C ALA A 452 -33.25 -10.10 -14.81
N PRO A 453 -32.49 -10.93 -15.53
CA PRO A 453 -31.11 -10.60 -15.88
C PRO A 453 -31.00 -9.33 -16.74
N GLY A 454 -29.92 -8.57 -16.52
CA GLY A 454 -29.65 -7.31 -17.21
C GLY A 454 -29.21 -6.20 -16.26
N VAL A 455 -28.96 -5.01 -16.81
CA VAL A 455 -28.54 -3.83 -16.05
C VAL A 455 -29.72 -2.87 -15.90
N ALA A 456 -29.96 -2.37 -14.67
CA ALA A 456 -30.85 -1.26 -14.36
C ALA A 456 -30.11 -0.17 -13.58
N THR A 457 -30.54 1.07 -13.74
CA THR A 457 -30.12 2.21 -12.93
C THR A 457 -31.27 2.59 -12.02
N ILE A 458 -30.99 2.70 -10.73
CA ILE A 458 -31.93 3.15 -9.72
C ILE A 458 -31.59 4.58 -9.32
N THR A 459 -32.57 5.48 -9.43
CA THR A 459 -32.48 6.83 -8.90
C THR A 459 -33.08 6.84 -7.50
N ALA A 460 -32.26 7.17 -6.50
CA ALA A 460 -32.72 7.45 -5.14
C ALA A 460 -32.89 8.96 -4.96
N THR A 461 -33.93 9.38 -4.25
CA THR A 461 -34.21 10.79 -3.93
C THR A 461 -34.53 10.93 -2.45
N ALA A 462 -33.80 11.82 -1.76
CA ALA A 462 -34.09 12.22 -0.38
C ALA A 462 -34.79 13.59 -0.40
N THR A 463 -35.88 13.74 0.34
CA THR A 463 -36.63 14.99 0.47
C THR A 463 -36.77 15.39 1.93
N TYR A 464 -36.37 16.63 2.25
CA TYR A 464 -36.47 17.19 3.60
C TYR A 464 -36.64 18.72 3.54
N ASN A 465 -37.50 19.27 4.41
CA ASN A 465 -37.85 20.70 4.44
C ASN A 465 -38.26 21.29 3.07
N GLY A 466 -38.88 20.47 2.21
CA GLY A 466 -39.41 20.89 0.90
C GLY A 466 -38.38 20.96 -0.23
N GLU A 467 -37.12 20.59 0.01
CA GLU A 467 -36.09 20.44 -1.03
C GLU A 467 -35.66 18.98 -1.14
N SER A 468 -35.10 18.61 -2.29
CA SER A 468 -34.68 17.24 -2.59
C SER A 468 -33.27 17.16 -3.16
N ALA A 469 -32.57 16.07 -2.86
CA ALA A 469 -31.32 15.67 -3.49
C ALA A 469 -31.46 14.23 -4.02
N SER A 470 -30.85 13.94 -5.17
CA SER A 470 -30.93 12.63 -5.82
C SER A 470 -29.56 12.09 -6.20
N THR A 471 -29.47 10.77 -6.31
CA THR A 471 -28.28 10.06 -6.80
C THR A 471 -28.71 8.81 -7.55
N ASP A 472 -27.84 8.33 -8.43
CA ASP A 472 -28.06 7.12 -9.21
C ASP A 472 -27.06 6.04 -8.78
N PHE A 473 -27.53 4.80 -8.72
CA PHE A 473 -26.66 3.63 -8.60
C PHE A 473 -27.08 2.51 -9.55
N VAL A 474 -26.13 1.66 -9.90
CA VAL A 474 -26.31 0.61 -10.91
C VAL A 474 -26.50 -0.74 -10.25
N VAL A 475 -27.49 -1.49 -10.71
CA VAL A 475 -27.75 -2.87 -10.32
C VAL A 475 -27.66 -3.73 -11.58
N TYR A 476 -26.65 -4.60 -11.64
CA TYR A 476 -26.52 -5.65 -12.65
C TYR A 476 -27.06 -6.96 -12.08
N VAL A 477 -28.15 -7.44 -12.67
CA VAL A 477 -28.76 -8.72 -12.32
C VAL A 477 -28.14 -9.80 -13.20
N ASP A 478 -27.45 -10.76 -12.59
CA ASP A 478 -26.79 -11.86 -13.28
C ASP A 478 -27.54 -13.19 -13.07
N SER A 479 -27.40 -14.11 -14.03
CA SER A 479 -27.91 -15.48 -13.95
C SER A 479 -26.76 -16.45 -14.24
N THR A 480 -26.33 -17.18 -13.21
CA THR A 480 -25.13 -18.03 -13.28
C THR A 480 -25.49 -19.49 -13.61
N PRO A 481 -24.59 -20.25 -14.25
CA PRO A 481 -24.77 -21.67 -14.57
C PRO A 481 -24.55 -22.62 -13.39
N TYR A 482 -24.42 -22.10 -12.17
CA TYR A 482 -24.02 -22.89 -11.01
C TYR A 482 -25.20 -23.53 -10.28
N ILE A 483 -25.05 -24.81 -9.91
CA ILE A 483 -25.96 -25.48 -8.96
C ILE A 483 -25.68 -25.00 -7.53
N SER A 484 -26.65 -25.16 -6.63
CA SER A 484 -26.55 -24.76 -5.22
C SER A 484 -26.07 -25.88 -4.29
N GLY A 485 -26.05 -27.13 -4.76
CA GLY A 485 -25.57 -28.28 -3.98
C GLY A 485 -25.52 -29.59 -4.76
N ILE A 486 -24.68 -30.53 -4.28
CA ILE A 486 -24.63 -31.93 -4.71
C ILE A 486 -25.13 -32.79 -3.55
N LEU A 487 -25.97 -33.78 -3.87
CA LEU A 487 -26.53 -34.74 -2.93
C LEU A 487 -25.97 -36.14 -3.22
N LEU A 488 -25.62 -36.88 -2.17
CA LEU A 488 -25.28 -38.30 -2.19
C LEU A 488 -26.35 -39.04 -1.39
N ASP A 489 -27.11 -39.93 -2.04
CA ASP A 489 -28.26 -40.64 -1.43
C ASP A 489 -29.27 -39.73 -0.71
N GLY A 490 -29.37 -38.48 -1.17
CA GLY A 490 -30.27 -37.46 -0.62
C GLY A 490 -29.66 -36.57 0.46
N GLU A 491 -28.41 -36.78 0.87
CA GLU A 491 -27.68 -35.96 1.82
C GLU A 491 -26.69 -35.01 1.11
N SER A 492 -26.65 -33.74 1.53
CA SER A 492 -25.74 -32.76 0.93
C SER A 492 -24.27 -33.03 1.28
N ILE A 493 -23.38 -32.86 0.32
CA ILE A 493 -21.94 -32.78 0.59
C ILE A 493 -21.66 -31.52 1.40
N ALA A 494 -21.06 -31.68 2.59
CA ALA A 494 -20.87 -30.60 3.58
C ALA A 494 -20.06 -29.41 3.06
N ASP A 495 -19.05 -29.67 2.22
CA ASP A 495 -18.13 -28.64 1.69
C ASP A 495 -18.40 -28.29 0.22
N PHE A 496 -19.66 -28.40 -0.22
CA PHE A 496 -20.00 -27.98 -1.57
C PHE A 496 -19.65 -26.51 -1.81
N ARG A 497 -19.00 -26.26 -2.94
CA ARG A 497 -18.63 -24.94 -3.43
C ARG A 497 -18.98 -24.92 -4.89
N ASN A 498 -19.82 -23.96 -5.26
CA ASN A 498 -20.31 -23.86 -6.62
C ASN A 498 -19.21 -23.60 -7.67
N THR A 499 -18.00 -23.19 -7.25
CA THR A 499 -16.80 -23.01 -8.07
C THR A 499 -15.88 -24.24 -8.15
N VAL A 500 -16.07 -25.26 -7.31
CA VAL A 500 -15.32 -26.52 -7.38
C VAL A 500 -16.03 -27.46 -8.36
N ARG A 501 -15.27 -28.06 -9.28
CA ARG A 501 -15.82 -28.89 -10.37
C ARG A 501 -15.75 -30.38 -10.08
N ASN A 502 -14.80 -30.81 -9.26
CA ASN A 502 -14.56 -32.20 -9.00
C ASN A 502 -14.69 -32.48 -7.51
N TYR A 503 -15.36 -33.58 -7.19
CA TYR A 503 -15.53 -34.13 -5.87
C TYR A 503 -15.13 -35.60 -5.90
N SER A 504 -14.59 -36.09 -4.79
CA SER A 504 -14.22 -37.49 -4.63
C SER A 504 -14.89 -38.06 -3.39
N VAL A 505 -15.32 -39.31 -3.49
CA VAL A 505 -15.98 -40.08 -2.42
C VAL A 505 -15.22 -41.39 -2.26
N GLU A 506 -14.55 -41.53 -1.13
CA GLU A 506 -13.86 -42.75 -0.75
C GLU A 506 -14.88 -43.85 -0.40
N LEU A 507 -14.71 -45.03 -0.99
CA LEU A 507 -15.50 -46.23 -0.74
C LEU A 507 -14.59 -47.36 -0.24
N THR A 508 -15.17 -48.30 0.50
CA THR A 508 -14.53 -49.55 0.91
C THR A 508 -14.94 -50.72 0.02
N SER A 509 -14.18 -51.82 0.08
CA SER A 509 -14.46 -52.98 -0.75
C SER A 509 -15.84 -53.57 -0.46
N GLY A 510 -16.74 -53.53 -1.45
CA GLY A 510 -18.09 -54.07 -1.36
C GLY A 510 -19.20 -53.03 -1.12
N ASP A 511 -18.87 -51.74 -1.00
CA ASP A 511 -19.86 -50.67 -0.90
C ASP A 511 -20.67 -50.50 -2.21
N GLU A 512 -21.94 -50.09 -2.08
CA GLU A 512 -22.76 -49.67 -3.22
C GLU A 512 -22.41 -48.22 -3.62
N ILE A 513 -22.52 -47.90 -4.91
CA ILE A 513 -22.25 -46.54 -5.42
C ILE A 513 -23.39 -45.62 -4.96
N PRO A 514 -23.10 -44.53 -4.21
CA PRO A 514 -24.11 -43.56 -3.82
C PRO A 514 -24.80 -42.91 -5.02
N LYS A 515 -26.12 -42.73 -4.95
CA LYS A 515 -26.87 -42.03 -5.99
C LYS A 515 -26.57 -40.53 -5.92
N VAL A 516 -25.96 -40.00 -6.98
CA VAL A 516 -25.75 -38.55 -7.15
C VAL A 516 -27.05 -37.83 -7.54
N ASP A 517 -27.34 -36.72 -6.88
CA ASP A 517 -28.43 -35.80 -7.22
C ASP A 517 -27.96 -34.35 -6.94
N MET A 518 -28.81 -33.35 -7.12
CA MET A 518 -28.41 -31.94 -7.00
C MET A 518 -29.54 -31.01 -6.55
N THR A 519 -29.16 -29.86 -5.99
CA THR A 519 -30.06 -28.75 -5.72
C THR A 519 -29.65 -27.52 -6.52
N TYR A 520 -30.62 -26.72 -6.94
CA TYR A 520 -30.40 -25.41 -7.56
C TYR A 520 -31.59 -24.49 -7.30
N ASP A 521 -31.34 -23.19 -7.20
CA ASP A 521 -32.34 -22.15 -6.92
C ASP A 521 -32.54 -21.19 -8.11
N ASN A 522 -31.82 -21.41 -9.21
CA ASN A 522 -31.93 -20.64 -10.44
C ASN A 522 -32.88 -21.35 -11.44
N GLU A 523 -34.02 -20.72 -11.72
CA GLU A 523 -35.02 -21.24 -12.66
C GLU A 523 -34.56 -21.28 -14.13
N ASP A 524 -33.46 -20.61 -14.45
CA ASP A 524 -32.88 -20.60 -15.80
C ASP A 524 -32.01 -21.86 -16.08
N LEU A 525 -31.87 -22.79 -15.13
CA LEU A 525 -31.02 -23.97 -15.26
C LEU A 525 -31.77 -25.22 -15.74
N GLU A 526 -31.20 -25.90 -16.73
CA GLU A 526 -31.51 -27.27 -17.09
C GLU A 526 -30.35 -28.16 -16.64
N VAL A 527 -30.62 -29.13 -15.78
CA VAL A 527 -29.55 -29.93 -15.15
C VAL A 527 -29.80 -31.43 -15.33
N THR A 528 -28.77 -32.17 -15.75
CA THR A 528 -28.80 -33.62 -16.01
C THR A 528 -27.72 -34.35 -15.22
N VAL A 529 -28.03 -35.53 -14.67
CA VAL A 529 -27.06 -36.39 -13.96
C VAL A 529 -26.82 -37.68 -14.75
N ASN A 530 -25.56 -37.99 -15.02
CA ASN A 530 -25.09 -39.28 -15.52
C ASN A 530 -24.41 -40.03 -14.37
N GLN A 531 -24.97 -41.17 -13.96
CA GLN A 531 -24.46 -41.95 -12.81
C GLN A 531 -23.27 -42.83 -13.17
N ALA A 532 -22.37 -43.01 -12.20
CA ALA A 532 -21.35 -44.05 -12.24
C ALA A 532 -22.00 -45.44 -12.12
N THR A 533 -21.46 -46.43 -12.83
CA THR A 533 -22.01 -47.80 -12.88
C THR A 533 -21.11 -48.86 -12.26
N GLU A 534 -19.85 -48.53 -11.96
CA GLU A 534 -18.85 -49.43 -11.37
C GLU A 534 -17.90 -48.65 -10.45
N VAL A 535 -17.16 -49.37 -9.60
CA VAL A 535 -16.11 -48.83 -8.72
C VAL A 535 -14.77 -49.41 -9.18
N PRO A 536 -13.75 -48.58 -9.47
CA PRO A 536 -13.80 -47.12 -9.46
C PRO A 536 -14.62 -46.54 -10.64
N GLY A 537 -15.25 -45.37 -10.48
CA GLY A 537 -16.05 -44.73 -11.52
C GLY A 537 -16.44 -43.28 -11.21
N VAL A 538 -16.90 -42.53 -12.23
CA VAL A 538 -17.24 -41.10 -12.10
C VAL A 538 -18.67 -40.83 -12.54
N ALA A 539 -19.45 -40.16 -11.70
CA ALA A 539 -20.73 -39.56 -12.07
C ALA A 539 -20.54 -38.11 -12.52
N THR A 540 -21.35 -37.64 -13.47
CA THR A 540 -21.28 -36.26 -13.97
C THR A 540 -22.63 -35.55 -13.84
N ILE A 541 -22.59 -34.29 -13.44
CA ILE A 541 -23.74 -33.38 -13.40
C ILE A 541 -23.48 -32.28 -14.44
N GLU A 542 -24.31 -32.22 -15.47
CA GLU A 542 -24.29 -31.18 -16.48
C GLU A 542 -25.32 -30.11 -16.12
N SER A 543 -24.87 -28.87 -15.89
CA SER A 543 -25.71 -27.71 -15.60
C SER A 543 -25.65 -26.74 -16.78
N TYR A 544 -26.75 -26.61 -17.50
CA TYR A 544 -26.90 -25.71 -18.64
C TYR A 544 -27.75 -24.50 -18.24
N ASN A 545 -27.21 -23.29 -18.40
CA ASN A 545 -27.98 -22.07 -18.19
C ASN A 545 -28.63 -21.65 -19.51
N THR A 546 -29.96 -21.71 -19.56
CA THR A 546 -30.77 -21.39 -20.74
C THR A 546 -30.74 -19.92 -21.13
N TYR A 547 -30.35 -19.03 -20.22
CA TYR A 547 -30.22 -17.60 -20.47
C TYR A 547 -28.84 -17.21 -21.01
N SER A 548 -27.75 -17.61 -20.32
CA SER A 548 -26.38 -17.28 -20.73
C SER A 548 -25.86 -18.18 -21.85
N GLY A 549 -26.42 -19.39 -22.00
CA GLY A 549 -25.93 -20.42 -22.91
C GLY A 549 -24.69 -21.16 -22.40
N GLU A 550 -24.25 -20.89 -21.18
CA GLU A 550 -23.08 -21.56 -20.57
C GLU A 550 -23.44 -22.94 -20.04
N THR A 551 -22.48 -23.87 -20.13
CA THR A 551 -22.59 -25.23 -19.58
C THR A 551 -21.45 -25.47 -18.62
N ILE A 552 -21.75 -25.99 -17.44
CA ILE A 552 -20.77 -26.41 -16.44
C ILE A 552 -20.97 -27.87 -16.10
N PHE A 553 -19.86 -28.58 -15.94
CA PHE A 553 -19.83 -29.96 -15.50
C PHE A 553 -19.29 -30.05 -14.08
N TYR A 554 -19.99 -30.81 -13.24
CA TYR A 554 -19.46 -31.29 -11.97
C TYR A 554 -19.20 -32.80 -12.08
N ARG A 555 -18.08 -33.29 -11.55
CA ARG A 555 -17.71 -34.70 -11.51
C ARG A 555 -17.66 -35.17 -10.06
N VAL A 556 -18.22 -36.34 -9.78
CA VAL A 556 -18.12 -37.01 -8.48
C VAL A 556 -17.50 -38.37 -8.73
N GLY A 557 -16.24 -38.55 -8.35
CA GLY A 557 -15.54 -39.83 -8.46
C GLY A 557 -15.74 -40.70 -7.23
N PHE A 558 -15.92 -41.98 -7.47
CA PHE A 558 -16.11 -43.03 -6.47
C PHE A 558 -14.99 -44.04 -6.63
N GLY A 559 -14.17 -44.20 -5.60
CA GLY A 559 -13.00 -45.07 -5.65
C GLY A 559 -12.49 -45.42 -4.27
N MET A 560 -11.38 -46.16 -4.22
CA MET A 560 -10.85 -46.71 -2.98
C MET A 560 -9.53 -46.03 -2.62
N ARG A 561 -9.11 -46.20 -1.36
CA ARG A 561 -7.72 -45.90 -0.96
C ARG A 561 -6.72 -46.77 -1.72
N PRO A 562 -5.53 -46.25 -1.99
CA PRO A 562 -4.48 -47.03 -2.64
C PRO A 562 -3.93 -48.09 -1.66
N GLU A 563 -3.42 -49.22 -2.17
CA GLU A 563 -2.82 -50.28 -1.35
C GLU A 563 -1.31 -50.42 -1.59
N PRO A 564 -0.49 -50.67 -0.55
CA PRO A 564 0.95 -50.86 -0.72
C PRO A 564 1.26 -52.15 -1.48
N ILE A 565 2.30 -52.11 -2.31
CA ILE A 565 2.68 -53.22 -3.18
C ILE A 565 4.20 -53.31 -3.34
N LYS A 566 4.73 -54.54 -3.33
CA LYS A 566 6.07 -54.83 -3.83
C LYS A 566 5.94 -55.43 -5.21
N PHE A 567 6.47 -54.77 -6.24
CA PHE A 567 6.29 -55.24 -7.61
C PHE A 567 7.05 -56.56 -7.86
N ALA A 568 8.03 -56.91 -7.02
CA ALA A 568 8.67 -58.23 -7.03
C ALA A 568 7.69 -59.40 -6.79
N ASP A 569 6.51 -59.14 -6.20
CA ASP A 569 5.46 -60.15 -5.99
C ASP A 569 4.67 -60.49 -7.28
N GLY A 570 4.89 -59.72 -8.36
CA GLY A 570 4.37 -60.00 -9.72
C GLY A 570 3.02 -59.35 -10.06
N PHE A 571 2.70 -59.34 -11.36
CA PHE A 571 1.52 -58.66 -11.92
C PHE A 571 0.18 -59.15 -11.38
N GLU A 572 -0.01 -60.46 -11.21
CA GLU A 572 -1.27 -61.02 -10.69
C GLU A 572 -1.56 -60.53 -9.26
N ASN A 573 -0.52 -60.34 -8.44
CA ASN A 573 -0.68 -59.79 -7.09
C ASN A 573 -1.05 -58.30 -7.14
N ALA A 574 -0.37 -57.53 -7.97
CA ALA A 574 -0.67 -56.11 -8.15
C ALA A 574 -2.10 -55.91 -8.68
N GLN A 575 -2.53 -56.71 -9.67
CA GLN A 575 -3.88 -56.64 -10.21
C GLN A 575 -4.97 -56.97 -9.17
N ALA A 576 -4.71 -57.93 -8.28
CA ALA A 576 -5.64 -58.24 -7.19
C ALA A 576 -5.83 -57.09 -6.19
N LYS A 577 -4.87 -56.14 -6.14
CA LYS A 577 -4.94 -54.91 -5.35
C LYS A 577 -5.45 -53.70 -6.16
N GLY A 578 -6.01 -53.92 -7.35
CA GLY A 578 -6.60 -52.86 -8.16
C GLY A 578 -5.64 -52.12 -9.08
N TRP A 579 -4.40 -52.61 -9.23
CA TRP A 579 -3.46 -52.02 -10.19
C TRP A 579 -3.76 -52.45 -11.63
N ALA A 580 -3.75 -51.49 -12.55
CA ALA A 580 -3.98 -51.72 -13.97
C ALA A 580 -3.08 -50.84 -14.84
N PHE A 581 -2.87 -51.26 -16.09
CA PHE A 581 -2.18 -50.45 -17.08
C PHE A 581 -3.16 -49.51 -17.79
N ILE A 582 -2.89 -48.22 -17.72
CA ILE A 582 -3.43 -47.22 -18.64
C ILE A 582 -2.55 -47.24 -19.89
N ASN A 583 -3.17 -47.50 -21.05
CA ASN A 583 -2.49 -47.62 -22.34
C ASN A 583 -1.33 -48.65 -22.37
N GLY A 584 -1.51 -49.83 -21.78
CA GLY A 584 -0.47 -50.87 -21.70
C GLY A 584 -0.07 -51.55 -23.02
N ASN A 585 1.19 -51.99 -23.11
CA ASN A 585 1.76 -52.81 -24.19
C ASN A 585 2.88 -53.74 -23.66
N GLU A 586 3.68 -54.35 -24.55
CA GLU A 586 4.76 -55.28 -24.17
C GLU A 586 6.03 -54.66 -23.56
N ASN A 587 6.16 -53.33 -23.49
CA ASN A 587 7.35 -52.63 -22.97
C ASN A 587 7.34 -52.43 -21.44
N ALA A 588 6.54 -53.22 -20.73
CA ALA A 588 6.56 -53.30 -19.27
C ALA A 588 6.66 -54.76 -18.83
N SER A 589 7.50 -55.05 -17.84
CA SER A 589 7.69 -56.41 -17.34
C SER A 589 7.96 -56.45 -15.83
N PHE A 590 7.58 -57.56 -15.19
CA PHE A 590 7.78 -57.80 -13.77
C PHE A 590 8.92 -58.82 -13.57
N SER A 591 9.81 -58.54 -12.63
CA SER A 591 10.92 -59.41 -12.25
C SER A 591 11.10 -59.44 -10.72
N ASP A 592 12.08 -60.19 -10.23
CA ASP A 592 12.47 -60.21 -8.81
C ASP A 592 13.02 -58.85 -8.30
N LYS A 593 13.32 -57.92 -9.22
CA LYS A 593 13.72 -56.54 -8.90
C LYS A 593 12.56 -55.55 -8.83
N GLY A 594 11.37 -55.93 -9.31
CA GLY A 594 10.21 -55.04 -9.41
C GLY A 594 9.65 -54.90 -10.84
N LEU A 595 8.94 -53.80 -11.07
CA LEU A 595 8.35 -53.42 -12.36
C LEU A 595 9.35 -52.62 -13.17
N THR A 596 9.74 -53.13 -14.33
CA THR A 596 10.58 -52.41 -15.29
C THR A 596 9.72 -51.91 -16.45
N ILE A 597 9.79 -50.62 -16.76
CA ILE A 597 9.14 -49.97 -17.90
C ILE A 597 10.22 -49.39 -18.81
N THR A 598 10.18 -49.77 -20.09
CA THR A 598 11.02 -49.18 -21.14
C THR A 598 10.35 -47.92 -21.69
N ALA A 599 11.07 -46.81 -21.72
CA ALA A 599 10.52 -45.51 -22.06
C ALA A 599 10.05 -45.40 -23.52
N GLU A 600 8.84 -44.87 -23.73
CA GLU A 600 8.25 -44.62 -25.05
C GLU A 600 7.85 -43.15 -25.24
N PRO A 601 7.71 -42.66 -26.49
CA PRO A 601 7.23 -41.30 -26.74
C PRO A 601 5.76 -41.18 -26.32
N GLY A 602 5.42 -40.14 -25.58
CA GLY A 602 4.05 -39.93 -25.09
C GLY A 602 3.65 -38.45 -24.95
N VAL A 603 2.46 -38.09 -25.43
CA VAL A 603 1.84 -36.77 -25.18
C VAL A 603 0.35 -36.95 -24.88
N PHE A 604 -0.08 -36.57 -23.68
CA PHE A 604 -1.49 -36.62 -23.25
C PHE A 604 -2.40 -35.83 -24.21
N GLY A 605 -3.64 -36.31 -24.40
CA GLY A 605 -4.61 -35.68 -25.30
C GLY A 605 -4.33 -35.86 -26.80
N THR A 606 -3.42 -36.77 -27.17
CA THR A 606 -3.08 -37.08 -28.58
C THR A 606 -3.17 -38.58 -28.87
N GLU A 607 -3.09 -38.98 -30.14
CA GLU A 607 -3.08 -40.40 -30.55
C GLU A 607 -1.89 -41.20 -29.99
N ILE A 608 -0.85 -40.51 -29.52
CA ILE A 608 0.34 -41.08 -28.88
C ILE A 608 0.33 -40.78 -27.36
N ALA A 609 -0.80 -40.97 -26.69
CA ALA A 609 -0.87 -40.85 -25.23
C ALA A 609 0.19 -41.74 -24.54
N PRO A 610 0.78 -41.30 -23.41
CA PRO A 610 1.80 -42.07 -22.69
C PRO A 610 1.36 -43.51 -22.42
N LYS A 611 2.30 -44.44 -22.59
CA LYS A 611 2.07 -45.88 -22.50
C LYS A 611 2.55 -46.42 -21.15
N ASN A 612 2.00 -47.58 -20.78
CA ASN A 612 2.43 -48.34 -19.60
C ASN A 612 2.37 -47.57 -18.28
N ILE A 613 1.45 -46.61 -18.12
CA ILE A 613 1.18 -46.04 -16.80
C ILE A 613 0.50 -47.12 -15.98
N PHE A 614 1.24 -47.75 -15.07
CA PHE A 614 0.69 -48.74 -14.16
C PHE A 614 0.21 -48.01 -12.91
N ALA A 615 -1.10 -48.01 -12.66
CA ALA A 615 -1.74 -47.16 -11.66
C ALA A 615 -2.87 -47.87 -10.90
N GLN A 616 -3.24 -47.31 -9.75
CA GLN A 616 -4.38 -47.70 -8.93
C GLN A 616 -5.15 -46.45 -8.46
N PRO A 617 -6.49 -46.51 -8.28
CA PRO A 617 -7.23 -45.47 -7.56
C PRO A 617 -6.60 -45.08 -6.23
N ALA A 618 -6.54 -43.77 -5.99
CA ALA A 618 -5.85 -43.17 -4.88
C ALA A 618 -6.71 -42.10 -4.20
N LEU A 619 -7.92 -42.49 -3.76
CA LEU A 619 -8.80 -41.60 -3.00
C LEU A 619 -8.39 -41.54 -1.52
N GLY A 620 -8.98 -40.59 -0.80
CA GLY A 620 -8.65 -40.34 0.60
C GLY A 620 -7.35 -39.57 0.76
N ASP A 621 -6.92 -39.51 2.01
CA ASP A 621 -5.65 -38.92 2.41
C ASP A 621 -4.61 -40.02 2.56
N TRP A 622 -3.43 -39.81 2.00
CA TRP A 622 -2.37 -40.81 1.99
C TRP A 622 -1.00 -40.18 1.78
N VAL A 623 0.02 -40.97 2.09
CA VAL A 623 1.42 -40.66 1.83
C VAL A 623 2.00 -41.84 1.07
N ILE A 624 2.60 -41.57 -0.08
CA ILE A 624 3.16 -42.59 -0.96
C ILE A 624 4.65 -42.39 -1.06
N GLN A 625 5.41 -43.47 -0.93
CA GLN A 625 6.84 -43.51 -1.19
C GLN A 625 7.17 -44.57 -2.23
N THR A 626 8.11 -44.27 -3.12
CA THR A 626 8.65 -45.22 -4.10
C THR A 626 10.12 -44.94 -4.37
N LYS A 627 10.83 -45.97 -4.83
CA LYS A 627 12.18 -45.82 -5.35
C LYS A 627 12.18 -45.90 -6.88
N VAL A 628 12.84 -44.93 -7.51
CA VAL A 628 13.02 -44.86 -8.96
C VAL A 628 14.48 -45.19 -9.28
N ASP A 629 14.71 -46.35 -9.89
CA ASP A 629 16.04 -46.81 -10.33
C ASP A 629 16.15 -46.75 -11.86
N LEU A 630 17.01 -45.88 -12.36
CA LEU A 630 17.29 -45.74 -13.80
C LEU A 630 18.35 -46.76 -14.24
N SER A 631 18.18 -47.37 -15.41
CA SER A 631 19.22 -48.24 -16.00
C SER A 631 20.48 -47.47 -16.40
N GLU A 632 20.31 -46.17 -16.71
CA GLU A 632 21.37 -45.23 -17.07
C GLU A 632 20.89 -43.79 -16.83
N GLU A 633 21.83 -42.84 -16.78
CA GLU A 633 21.51 -41.41 -16.66
C GLU A 633 20.67 -40.94 -17.86
N ILE A 634 19.59 -40.20 -17.60
CA ILE A 634 18.82 -39.54 -18.67
C ILE A 634 19.65 -38.42 -19.32
N THR A 635 19.81 -38.45 -20.63
CA THR A 635 20.73 -37.54 -21.35
C THR A 635 20.05 -36.73 -22.44
N GLU A 636 18.88 -37.17 -22.92
CA GLU A 636 18.15 -36.56 -24.03
C GLU A 636 16.90 -35.79 -23.58
N ASN A 637 16.68 -34.61 -24.16
CA ASN A 637 15.61 -33.69 -23.74
C ASN A 637 14.22 -34.34 -23.80
N GLY A 638 13.46 -34.22 -22.72
CA GLY A 638 12.12 -34.79 -22.58
C GLY A 638 12.09 -36.22 -22.04
N GLN A 639 13.24 -36.85 -21.77
CA GLN A 639 13.28 -38.08 -20.96
C GLN A 639 12.82 -37.78 -19.53
N GLN A 640 11.87 -38.57 -19.05
CA GLN A 640 11.15 -38.40 -17.80
C GLN A 640 10.92 -39.76 -17.11
N ALA A 641 11.13 -39.81 -15.79
CA ALA A 641 10.88 -41.00 -14.97
C ALA A 641 10.46 -40.61 -13.54
N GLY A 642 9.34 -41.15 -13.04
CA GLY A 642 8.86 -40.91 -11.69
C GLY A 642 7.41 -41.33 -11.49
N LEU A 643 6.65 -40.49 -10.78
CA LEU A 643 5.25 -40.71 -10.42
C LEU A 643 4.30 -39.83 -11.25
N ILE A 644 3.07 -40.29 -11.42
CA ILE A 644 1.94 -39.52 -11.92
C ILE A 644 0.72 -39.69 -11.02
N ILE A 645 0.01 -38.59 -10.73
CA ILE A 645 -1.37 -38.61 -10.24
C ILE A 645 -2.27 -38.26 -11.42
N TYR A 646 -3.03 -39.23 -11.92
CA TYR A 646 -3.81 -39.13 -13.15
C TYR A 646 -5.30 -39.20 -12.83
N ASP A 647 -6.10 -38.26 -13.31
CA ASP A 647 -7.59 -38.33 -13.28
C ASP A 647 -8.12 -38.48 -14.71
N ASP A 648 -7.63 -37.64 -15.62
CA ASP A 648 -7.84 -37.79 -17.07
C ASP A 648 -6.72 -37.08 -17.87
N ASP A 649 -6.78 -37.16 -19.20
CA ASP A 649 -5.80 -36.54 -20.12
C ASP A 649 -5.70 -35.01 -20.01
N LEU A 650 -6.66 -34.34 -19.36
CA LEU A 650 -6.70 -32.90 -19.12
C LEU A 650 -6.37 -32.53 -17.68
N ASN A 651 -6.36 -33.51 -16.76
CA ASN A 651 -6.22 -33.32 -15.33
C ASN A 651 -5.26 -34.36 -14.73
N TYR A 652 -3.99 -33.97 -14.57
CA TYR A 652 -2.97 -34.84 -13.99
C TYR A 652 -1.80 -34.05 -13.42
N LEU A 653 -0.99 -34.72 -12.60
CA LEU A 653 0.26 -34.20 -12.04
C LEU A 653 1.39 -35.19 -12.28
N THR A 654 2.53 -34.72 -12.78
CA THR A 654 3.75 -35.54 -12.90
C THR A 654 4.79 -35.07 -11.90
N TYR A 655 5.37 -36.00 -11.15
CA TYR A 655 6.51 -35.78 -10.27
C TYR A 655 7.67 -36.68 -10.70
N ALA A 656 8.58 -36.14 -11.49
CA ALA A 656 9.54 -36.95 -12.24
C ALA A 656 10.91 -36.31 -12.36
N LEU A 657 11.93 -37.16 -12.41
CA LEU A 657 13.25 -36.80 -12.93
C LEU A 657 13.09 -36.51 -14.42
N GLU A 658 13.56 -35.36 -14.89
CA GLU A 658 13.42 -34.89 -16.27
C GLU A 658 14.73 -34.31 -16.81
N ARG A 659 15.03 -34.63 -18.07
CA ARG A 659 16.08 -33.96 -18.84
C ARG A 659 15.51 -32.75 -19.57
N VAL A 660 16.02 -31.57 -19.26
CA VAL A 660 15.52 -30.29 -19.80
C VAL A 660 16.62 -29.54 -20.54
N THR A 661 16.33 -29.13 -21.76
CA THR A 661 17.15 -28.20 -22.53
C THR A 661 16.57 -26.79 -22.45
N VAL A 662 17.31 -25.87 -21.84
CA VAL A 662 17.01 -24.44 -21.81
C VAL A 662 17.80 -23.71 -22.89
N PHE A 663 17.12 -23.04 -23.81
CA PHE A 663 17.79 -22.25 -24.86
C PHE A 663 18.17 -20.87 -24.33
N SER A 664 19.48 -20.65 -24.13
CA SER A 664 20.03 -19.35 -23.75
C SER A 664 20.73 -18.67 -24.92
N TRP A 665 21.06 -17.38 -24.76
CA TRP A 665 21.85 -16.62 -25.74
C TRP A 665 23.24 -17.23 -26.02
N TRP A 666 23.73 -18.07 -25.10
CA TRP A 666 25.04 -18.75 -25.17
C TRP A 666 24.95 -20.18 -25.71
N GLY A 667 23.75 -20.64 -26.07
CA GLY A 667 23.48 -22.00 -26.52
C GLY A 667 22.56 -22.79 -25.58
N PRO A 668 22.23 -24.05 -25.94
CA PRO A 668 21.42 -24.92 -25.11
C PRO A 668 22.16 -25.33 -23.83
N ILE A 669 21.51 -25.17 -22.69
CA ILE A 669 21.96 -25.67 -21.38
C ILE A 669 21.10 -26.89 -21.06
N ASN A 670 21.73 -28.04 -20.80
CA ASN A 670 21.02 -29.28 -20.50
C ASN A 670 21.20 -29.63 -19.03
N ASN A 671 20.08 -29.70 -18.30
CA ASN A 671 20.05 -30.04 -16.88
C ASN A 671 19.20 -31.29 -16.66
N ASN A 672 19.63 -32.11 -15.70
CA ASN A 672 18.75 -33.09 -15.08
C ASN A 672 18.09 -32.38 -13.89
N VAL A 673 16.77 -32.44 -13.84
CA VAL A 673 15.99 -31.82 -12.78
C VAL A 673 14.99 -32.80 -12.23
N LEU A 674 14.69 -32.71 -10.94
CA LEU A 674 13.46 -33.28 -10.40
C LEU A 674 12.39 -32.18 -10.45
N ARG A 675 11.25 -32.47 -11.08
CA ARG A 675 10.25 -31.47 -11.41
C ARG A 675 8.84 -31.94 -11.10
N VAL A 676 8.02 -30.99 -10.65
CA VAL A 676 6.57 -31.14 -10.50
C VAL A 676 5.86 -30.30 -11.57
N ASN A 677 5.02 -30.94 -12.38
CA ASN A 677 4.12 -30.27 -13.32
C ASN A 677 2.69 -30.65 -13.01
N CYS A 678 1.78 -29.68 -13.01
CA CYS A 678 0.34 -29.90 -12.95
C CYS A 678 -0.36 -29.49 -14.24
N VAL A 679 -1.40 -30.22 -14.61
CA VAL A 679 -2.27 -29.90 -15.74
C VAL A 679 -3.70 -29.86 -15.23
N THR A 680 -4.41 -28.75 -15.45
CA THR A 680 -5.82 -28.58 -15.08
C THR A 680 -6.57 -28.06 -16.29
N ASP A 681 -7.66 -28.72 -16.65
CA ASP A 681 -8.45 -28.41 -17.86
C ASP A 681 -7.57 -28.29 -19.14
N GLY A 682 -6.53 -29.10 -19.23
CA GLY A 682 -5.56 -29.13 -20.34
C GLY A 682 -4.50 -28.02 -20.32
N ILE A 683 -4.49 -27.16 -19.31
CA ILE A 683 -3.49 -26.10 -19.15
C ILE A 683 -2.38 -26.59 -18.22
N ALA A 684 -1.15 -26.65 -18.74
CA ALA A 684 0.01 -27.10 -17.99
C ALA A 684 0.72 -25.96 -17.26
N HIS A 685 1.08 -26.20 -16.00
CA HIS A 685 1.85 -25.32 -15.14
C HIS A 685 3.01 -26.09 -14.51
N GLN A 686 4.21 -25.52 -14.55
CA GLN A 686 5.34 -26.01 -13.76
C GLN A 686 5.22 -25.40 -12.37
N LEU A 687 5.23 -26.22 -11.32
CA LEU A 687 5.18 -25.74 -9.94
C LEU A 687 6.58 -25.49 -9.39
N GLU A 688 7.44 -26.51 -9.43
CA GLU A 688 8.77 -26.43 -8.83
C GLU A 688 9.77 -27.34 -9.55
N SER A 689 11.05 -27.01 -9.47
CA SER A 689 12.13 -27.84 -10.03
C SER A 689 13.45 -27.61 -9.31
N ILE A 690 14.20 -28.69 -9.07
CA ILE A 690 15.56 -28.63 -8.52
C ILE A 690 16.55 -29.35 -9.45
N ASN A 691 17.77 -28.82 -9.60
CA ASN A 691 18.83 -29.49 -10.34
C ASN A 691 19.35 -30.68 -9.54
N MET A 692 19.45 -31.83 -10.18
CA MET A 692 19.89 -33.05 -9.53
C MET A 692 20.43 -34.05 -10.55
N VAL A 693 21.50 -34.75 -10.19
CA VAL A 693 22.13 -35.77 -11.03
C VAL A 693 22.26 -37.04 -10.20
N THR A 694 21.35 -37.98 -10.41
CA THR A 694 21.33 -39.29 -9.75
C THR A 694 20.73 -40.33 -10.69
N ASP A 695 21.15 -41.58 -10.55
CA ASP A 695 20.59 -42.78 -11.21
C ASP A 695 19.58 -43.52 -10.31
N SER A 696 19.44 -43.10 -9.05
CA SER A 696 18.52 -43.67 -8.06
C SER A 696 17.94 -42.57 -7.16
N ILE A 697 16.62 -42.56 -6.95
CA ILE A 697 15.99 -41.60 -6.04
C ILE A 697 14.75 -42.15 -5.35
N HIS A 698 14.53 -41.75 -4.11
CA HIS A 698 13.28 -41.97 -3.37
C HIS A 698 12.38 -40.75 -3.52
N LEU A 699 11.13 -40.98 -3.93
CA LEU A 699 10.11 -39.95 -4.12
C LEU A 699 9.00 -40.16 -3.10
N GLN A 700 8.54 -39.07 -2.47
CA GLN A 700 7.39 -39.07 -1.58
C GLN A 700 6.34 -38.06 -2.06
N VAL A 701 5.08 -38.48 -2.10
CA VAL A 701 3.92 -37.63 -2.37
C VAL A 701 2.97 -37.71 -1.18
N ILE A 702 2.57 -36.56 -0.67
CA ILE A 702 1.63 -36.43 0.45
C ILE A 702 0.35 -35.84 -0.12
N LYS A 703 -0.76 -36.56 -0.04
CA LYS A 703 -2.09 -36.04 -0.39
C LYS A 703 -2.90 -35.82 0.88
N LYS A 704 -3.32 -34.58 1.10
CA LYS A 704 -4.27 -34.19 2.14
C LYS A 704 -5.35 -33.31 1.53
N ASP A 705 -6.61 -33.76 1.57
CA ASP A 705 -7.72 -33.17 0.84
C ASP A 705 -7.37 -33.05 -0.67
N ASN A 706 -7.40 -31.83 -1.22
CA ASN A 706 -7.02 -31.51 -2.60
C ASN A 706 -5.56 -31.02 -2.72
N VAL A 707 -4.78 -31.07 -1.63
CA VAL A 707 -3.40 -30.58 -1.59
C VAL A 707 -2.42 -31.74 -1.74
N TYR A 708 -1.47 -31.58 -2.66
CA TYR A 708 -0.38 -32.51 -2.90
C TYR A 708 0.96 -31.82 -2.59
N SER A 709 1.74 -32.43 -1.70
CA SER A 709 3.10 -32.02 -1.34
C SER A 709 4.12 -33.07 -1.77
N PHE A 710 5.33 -32.62 -2.05
CA PHE A 710 6.37 -33.43 -2.67
C PHE A 710 7.66 -33.38 -1.85
N LYS A 711 8.20 -34.55 -1.51
CA LYS A 711 9.54 -34.69 -0.92
C LYS A 711 10.38 -35.67 -1.72
N TYR A 712 11.70 -35.56 -1.57
CA TYR A 712 12.66 -36.48 -2.18
C TYR A 712 13.81 -36.82 -1.22
N SER A 713 14.46 -37.96 -1.46
CA SER A 713 15.64 -38.39 -0.72
C SER A 713 16.60 -39.19 -1.61
N GLU A 714 17.90 -38.92 -1.50
CA GLU A 714 18.94 -39.69 -2.20
C GLU A 714 19.28 -41.01 -1.49
N ASN A 715 19.06 -41.08 -0.16
CA ASN A 715 19.39 -42.24 0.68
C ASN A 715 18.17 -42.97 1.25
N GLY A 716 16.97 -42.40 1.14
CA GLY A 716 15.72 -42.94 1.69
C GLY A 716 15.49 -42.62 3.17
N GLU A 717 16.40 -41.88 3.81
CA GLU A 717 16.34 -41.54 5.25
C GLU A 717 16.14 -40.03 5.44
N ASP A 718 16.91 -39.20 4.71
CA ASP A 718 16.87 -37.75 4.82
C ASP A 718 15.97 -37.15 3.72
N TRP A 719 14.81 -36.63 4.10
CA TRP A 719 13.81 -36.12 3.16
C TRP A 719 13.86 -34.60 3.03
N SER A 720 14.04 -34.11 1.81
CA SER A 720 13.95 -32.69 1.47
C SER A 720 12.59 -32.39 0.82
N GLY A 721 11.92 -31.33 1.28
CA GLY A 721 10.63 -30.90 0.75
C GLY A 721 10.74 -29.79 -0.31
N PHE A 722 9.76 -29.75 -1.21
CA PHE A 722 9.51 -28.61 -2.08
C PHE A 722 8.74 -27.51 -1.34
N SER A 723 8.93 -26.25 -1.74
CA SER A 723 8.30 -25.08 -1.09
C SER A 723 6.85 -24.87 -1.52
N TYR A 724 6.47 -25.35 -2.71
CA TYR A 724 5.15 -25.17 -3.29
C TYR A 724 4.36 -26.49 -3.35
N ASN A 725 3.09 -26.41 -2.96
CA ASN A 725 2.14 -27.52 -3.06
C ASN A 725 1.24 -27.36 -4.29
N ALA A 726 0.77 -28.47 -4.86
CA ALA A 726 -0.29 -28.46 -5.85
C ALA A 726 -1.65 -28.49 -5.14
N ASN A 727 -2.57 -27.59 -5.49
CA ASN A 727 -3.95 -27.64 -5.01
C ASN A 727 -4.87 -27.97 -6.19
N MET A 728 -5.26 -29.24 -6.29
CA MET A 728 -6.03 -29.77 -7.41
C MET A 728 -7.17 -30.64 -6.89
N ALA A 729 -8.40 -30.23 -7.17
CA ALA A 729 -9.57 -31.08 -6.98
C ALA A 729 -9.66 -32.06 -8.15
N LEU A 730 -9.26 -33.31 -7.93
CA LEU A 730 -9.38 -34.41 -8.88
C LEU A 730 -10.58 -35.28 -8.50
N ALA A 731 -11.35 -35.72 -9.50
CA ALA A 731 -12.57 -36.48 -9.24
C ALA A 731 -12.25 -37.93 -8.83
N LEU A 732 -11.40 -38.60 -9.62
CA LEU A 732 -10.98 -39.97 -9.39
C LEU A 732 -9.46 -40.09 -9.64
N PRO A 733 -8.63 -39.54 -8.74
CA PRO A 733 -7.18 -39.61 -8.92
C PRO A 733 -6.68 -41.06 -8.82
N GLU A 734 -5.80 -41.43 -9.73
CA GLU A 734 -5.03 -42.68 -9.74
C GLU A 734 -3.55 -42.36 -9.60
N ILE A 735 -2.85 -43.04 -8.68
CA ILE A 735 -1.39 -42.93 -8.54
C ILE A 735 -0.73 -44.00 -9.39
N GLY A 736 0.26 -43.61 -10.20
CA GLY A 736 0.95 -44.55 -11.08
C GLY A 736 2.39 -44.20 -11.38
N MET A 737 3.05 -45.15 -12.05
CA MET A 737 4.42 -45.00 -12.54
C MET A 737 4.42 -44.27 -13.87
N TYR A 738 5.30 -43.29 -14.02
CA TYR A 738 5.39 -42.45 -15.21
C TYR A 738 6.78 -42.51 -15.82
N VAL A 739 6.86 -43.06 -17.03
CA VAL A 739 8.09 -43.14 -17.82
C VAL A 739 7.78 -42.67 -19.23
N ASN A 740 8.52 -41.67 -19.71
CA ASN A 740 8.28 -41.06 -21.01
C ASN A 740 9.62 -40.57 -21.59
N LYS A 741 9.86 -40.74 -22.89
CA LYS A 741 11.10 -40.23 -23.53
C LYS A 741 10.92 -38.96 -24.36
N GLY A 742 9.75 -38.32 -24.27
CA GLY A 742 9.44 -37.05 -24.89
C GLY A 742 8.74 -37.18 -26.25
N ARG A 743 8.86 -36.16 -27.11
CA ARG A 743 8.15 -36.06 -28.41
C ARG A 743 8.89 -36.69 -29.60
N THR A 744 10.16 -37.07 -29.44
CA THR A 744 11.05 -37.54 -30.53
C THR A 744 11.51 -38.97 -30.29
N GLU A 745 12.00 -39.65 -31.34
CA GLU A 745 12.70 -40.94 -31.21
C GLU A 745 14.07 -40.74 -30.54
N THR A 746 14.04 -40.51 -29.24
CA THR A 746 15.19 -40.53 -28.33
C THR A 746 15.57 -41.97 -27.99
N THR A 747 16.76 -42.18 -27.45
CA THR A 747 17.22 -43.51 -27.03
C THR A 747 16.30 -44.08 -25.94
N ASP A 748 16.00 -45.36 -26.06
CA ASP A 748 15.27 -46.11 -25.03
C ASP A 748 16.11 -46.17 -23.76
N PHE A 749 15.45 -46.13 -22.61
CA PHE A 749 16.03 -46.39 -21.30
C PHE A 749 15.01 -47.13 -20.44
N ASP A 750 15.50 -47.93 -19.50
CA ASP A 750 14.66 -48.71 -18.62
C ASP A 750 14.61 -48.05 -17.23
N VAL A 751 13.43 -48.06 -16.62
CA VAL A 751 13.22 -47.61 -15.24
C VAL A 751 12.65 -48.76 -14.45
N THR A 752 13.25 -49.08 -13.31
CA THR A 752 12.76 -50.09 -12.38
C THR A 752 12.18 -49.43 -11.14
N PHE A 753 10.98 -49.85 -10.77
CA PHE A 753 10.31 -49.47 -9.53
C PHE A 753 10.19 -50.72 -8.64
N ASP A 754 10.62 -50.63 -7.40
CA ASP A 754 10.59 -51.73 -6.43
C ASP A 754 9.18 -51.99 -5.87
N GLY A 755 8.40 -50.92 -5.70
CA GLY A 755 7.05 -50.94 -5.18
C GLY A 755 6.52 -49.56 -4.83
N ILE A 756 5.36 -49.55 -4.19
CA ILE A 756 4.83 -48.39 -3.48
C ILE A 756 4.64 -48.79 -2.01
N GLU A 757 5.17 -47.95 -1.14
CA GLU A 757 4.81 -47.92 0.28
C GLU A 757 3.77 -46.84 0.52
N ILE A 758 2.79 -47.14 1.37
CA ILE A 758 1.68 -46.25 1.67
C ILE A 758 1.56 -46.10 3.18
N TYR A 759 1.50 -44.85 3.62
CA TYR A 759 1.39 -44.44 5.00
C TYR A 759 0.16 -43.55 5.17
N GLU A 760 -0.39 -43.50 6.37
CA GLU A 760 -1.44 -42.54 6.72
C GLU A 760 -0.82 -41.14 6.87
N VAL A 761 -1.55 -40.07 6.53
CA VAL A 761 -1.04 -38.70 6.73
C VAL A 761 -0.68 -38.44 8.19
N SER A 762 -1.39 -39.06 9.14
CA SER A 762 -1.05 -38.98 10.57
C SER A 762 0.33 -39.56 10.90
N GLU A 763 0.85 -40.49 10.11
CA GLU A 763 2.17 -41.10 10.34
C GLU A 763 3.31 -40.14 10.00
N LEU A 764 3.08 -39.07 9.24
CA LEU A 764 4.07 -37.99 9.08
C LEU A 764 4.20 -37.10 10.31
N TYR A 765 3.26 -37.20 11.23
CA TYR A 765 3.16 -36.33 12.38
C TYR A 765 3.08 -37.20 13.64
N PRO A 766 4.12 -37.98 13.99
CA PRO A 766 4.09 -38.73 15.24
C PRO A 766 3.85 -37.76 16.41
N ARG A 767 2.78 -37.99 17.17
CA ARG A 767 2.41 -37.17 18.34
C ARG A 767 2.44 -37.97 19.63
N LEU A 768 2.54 -37.25 20.73
CA LEU A 768 2.21 -37.76 22.05
C LEU A 768 0.73 -37.50 22.34
N VAL A 769 0.11 -38.32 23.19
CA VAL A 769 -1.20 -38.02 23.80
C VAL A 769 -1.06 -37.58 25.25
N GLU A 770 0.09 -37.86 25.87
CA GLU A 770 0.35 -37.46 27.24
C GLU A 770 1.86 -37.29 27.47
N ILE A 771 2.20 -36.24 28.20
CA ILE A 771 3.47 -36.11 28.92
C ILE A 771 3.13 -36.17 30.42
N THR A 772 3.92 -36.91 31.20
CA THR A 772 3.79 -36.95 32.66
C THR A 772 5.00 -36.29 33.32
N VAL A 773 4.75 -35.58 34.42
CA VAL A 773 5.79 -35.01 35.30
C VAL A 773 5.65 -35.69 36.66
N ASP A 774 6.70 -36.37 37.10
CA ASP A 774 6.71 -37.15 38.34
C ASP A 774 5.59 -38.21 38.44
N GLY A 775 5.17 -38.74 37.29
CA GLY A 775 4.11 -39.75 37.18
C GLY A 775 2.69 -39.17 37.14
N GLU A 776 2.51 -37.85 37.20
CA GLU A 776 1.22 -37.19 37.05
C GLU A 776 1.10 -36.59 35.64
N PRO A 777 -0.07 -36.70 34.97
CA PRO A 777 -0.30 -36.10 33.66
C PRO A 777 -0.09 -34.59 33.67
N LEU A 778 0.64 -34.10 32.66
CA LEU A 778 0.83 -32.67 32.47
C LEU A 778 -0.49 -32.06 31.99
N ARG A 779 -1.17 -31.34 32.89
CA ARG A 779 -2.52 -30.78 32.62
C ARG A 779 -2.59 -29.82 31.45
N THR A 780 -1.47 -29.16 31.14
CA THR A 780 -1.34 -28.21 30.03
C THR A 780 -0.84 -28.89 28.76
N PHE A 781 -0.80 -30.22 28.71
CA PHE A 781 -0.39 -30.94 27.50
C PHE A 781 -1.35 -30.62 26.37
N GLU A 782 -0.78 -30.16 25.27
CA GLU A 782 -1.45 -29.91 24.01
C GLU A 782 -0.72 -30.69 22.93
N ARG A 783 -1.50 -31.37 22.09
CA ARG A 783 -0.98 -32.32 21.10
C ARG A 783 0.09 -31.71 20.19
N ASP A 784 -0.11 -30.47 19.76
CA ASP A 784 0.77 -29.78 18.80
C ASP A 784 1.71 -28.76 19.46
N LYS A 785 1.88 -28.87 20.80
CA LYS A 785 2.86 -28.09 21.55
C LYS A 785 4.11 -28.93 21.81
N PHE A 786 5.22 -28.53 21.21
CA PHE A 786 6.48 -29.27 21.23
C PHE A 786 7.45 -28.79 22.32
N ALA A 787 7.20 -27.64 22.95
CA ALA A 787 8.01 -27.15 24.04
C ALA A 787 7.15 -26.81 25.26
N TYR A 788 7.50 -27.36 26.43
CA TYR A 788 6.82 -27.08 27.68
C TYR A 788 7.76 -26.38 28.64
N ASN A 789 7.57 -25.08 28.78
CA ASN A 789 8.43 -24.22 29.55
C ASN A 789 7.81 -23.96 30.94
N PHE A 790 8.49 -24.40 31.99
CA PHE A 790 8.10 -24.20 33.38
C PHE A 790 9.05 -23.22 34.06
N GLU A 791 8.49 -22.08 34.46
CA GLU A 791 9.17 -21.19 35.38
C GLU A 791 9.24 -21.82 36.77
N ILE A 792 10.44 -21.86 37.35
CA ILE A 792 10.66 -22.25 38.74
C ILE A 792 11.35 -21.15 39.51
N THR A 793 11.29 -21.23 40.84
CA THR A 793 11.97 -20.34 41.78
C THR A 793 13.20 -21.02 42.39
N GLU A 794 14.14 -20.24 42.90
CA GLU A 794 15.44 -20.74 43.42
C GLU A 794 15.31 -21.74 44.59
N ASP A 795 14.15 -21.80 45.27
CA ASP A 795 13.87 -22.76 46.34
C ASP A 795 13.47 -24.16 45.83
N VAL A 796 13.22 -24.33 44.53
CA VAL A 796 12.92 -25.62 43.91
C VAL A 796 14.21 -26.41 43.65
N THR A 797 14.38 -27.55 44.33
CA THR A 797 15.59 -28.39 44.23
C THR A 797 15.33 -29.81 43.74
N LYS A 798 14.06 -30.17 43.52
CA LYS A 798 13.67 -31.51 43.03
C LYS A 798 13.86 -31.58 41.51
N VAL A 799 14.54 -32.63 41.03
CA VAL A 799 14.63 -32.96 39.61
C VAL A 799 13.32 -33.66 39.18
N PRO A 800 12.54 -33.11 38.25
CA PRO A 800 11.32 -33.75 37.76
C PRO A 800 11.66 -34.95 36.87
N VAL A 801 10.86 -36.02 36.96
CA VAL A 801 10.98 -37.19 36.08
C VAL A 801 9.91 -37.14 34.99
N ILE A 802 10.32 -37.15 33.73
CA ILE A 802 9.43 -37.00 32.58
C ILE A 802 9.05 -38.36 32.00
N GLY A 803 7.76 -38.61 31.82
CA GLY A 803 7.25 -39.74 31.04
C GLY A 803 6.46 -39.26 29.83
N ALA A 804 6.23 -40.13 28.85
CA ALA A 804 5.47 -39.78 27.66
C ALA A 804 4.73 -41.01 27.10
N ILE A 805 3.57 -40.78 26.50
CA ILE A 805 2.73 -41.80 25.87
C ILE A 805 2.50 -41.39 24.41
N PRO A 806 2.91 -42.20 23.43
CA PRO A 806 2.66 -41.89 22.03
C PRO A 806 1.17 -42.01 21.69
N GLU A 807 0.73 -41.24 20.71
CA GLU A 807 -0.64 -41.28 20.19
C GLU A 807 -1.00 -42.64 19.57
N GLN A 808 -0.05 -43.26 18.90
CA GLN A 808 -0.18 -44.60 18.33
C GLN A 808 0.74 -45.57 19.04
N GLU A 809 0.22 -46.73 19.42
CA GLU A 809 0.95 -47.74 20.23
C GLU A 809 2.23 -48.26 19.53
N HIS A 810 2.27 -48.20 18.19
CA HIS A 810 3.43 -48.63 17.40
C HIS A 810 4.50 -47.55 17.22
N HIS A 811 4.26 -46.29 17.62
CA HIS A 811 5.29 -45.26 17.58
C HIS A 811 6.35 -45.50 18.66
N ILE A 812 7.61 -45.28 18.30
CA ILE A 812 8.75 -45.48 19.20
C ILE A 812 9.02 -44.18 19.95
N VAL A 813 9.03 -44.23 21.29
CA VAL A 813 9.35 -43.08 22.15
C VAL A 813 10.68 -43.28 22.87
N THR A 814 11.58 -42.30 22.77
CA THR A 814 12.81 -42.21 23.57
C THR A 814 12.82 -40.93 24.40
N ILE A 815 13.26 -40.99 25.65
CA ILE A 815 13.26 -39.84 26.57
C ILE A 815 14.64 -39.66 27.18
N GLU A 816 15.23 -38.49 26.97
CA GLU A 816 16.41 -37.97 27.66
C GLU A 816 15.95 -37.12 28.85
N GLN A 817 16.34 -37.49 30.08
CA GLN A 817 15.88 -36.85 31.32
C GLN A 817 16.71 -35.63 31.70
N LEU A 818 16.12 -34.71 32.47
CA LEU A 818 16.86 -33.63 33.13
C LEU A 818 17.90 -34.18 34.12
N SER A 819 19.04 -33.50 34.22
CA SER A 819 20.11 -33.84 35.18
C SER A 819 20.08 -33.01 36.47
N GLY A 820 19.25 -31.96 36.53
CA GLY A 820 19.11 -31.01 37.64
C GLY A 820 17.70 -30.43 37.75
N ALA A 821 17.46 -29.56 38.75
CA ALA A 821 16.15 -28.90 38.94
C ALA A 821 15.84 -27.90 37.80
N THR A 822 16.89 -27.38 37.16
CA THR A 822 16.82 -26.67 35.86
C THR A 822 17.37 -27.56 34.74
N GLY A 823 16.95 -27.29 33.51
CA GLY A 823 17.40 -27.98 32.30
C GLY A 823 16.23 -28.41 31.41
N SER A 824 16.52 -29.29 30.46
CA SER A 824 15.55 -29.79 29.48
C SER A 824 15.54 -31.31 29.46
N ALA A 825 14.34 -31.90 29.43
CA ALA A 825 14.14 -33.28 29.01
C ALA A 825 13.68 -33.29 27.56
N VAL A 826 14.23 -34.20 26.76
CA VAL A 826 13.94 -34.32 25.33
C VAL A 826 13.22 -35.64 25.08
N ILE A 827 12.07 -35.60 24.42
CA ILE A 827 11.26 -36.78 24.08
C ILE A 827 11.20 -36.88 22.56
N ASN A 828 11.79 -37.92 21.97
CA ASN A 828 11.65 -38.19 20.53
C ASN A 828 10.57 -39.24 20.30
N VAL A 829 9.70 -39.00 19.32
CA VAL A 829 8.62 -39.90 18.90
C VAL A 829 8.78 -40.19 17.41
N SER A 830 8.84 -41.47 17.04
CA SER A 830 9.04 -41.91 15.66
C SER A 830 7.87 -42.78 15.19
N SER A 831 7.37 -42.54 13.99
CA SER A 831 6.41 -43.41 13.30
C SER A 831 7.09 -44.44 12.37
N GLY A 832 8.39 -44.28 12.13
CA GLY A 832 9.12 -44.97 11.06
C GLY A 832 9.10 -44.22 9.72
N ALA A 833 8.10 -43.36 9.46
CA ALA A 833 8.08 -42.45 8.32
C ALA A 833 8.69 -41.07 8.64
N GLU A 834 8.52 -40.59 9.88
CA GLU A 834 9.01 -39.29 10.36
C GLU A 834 9.39 -39.37 11.86
N ASN A 835 10.10 -38.35 12.36
CA ASN A 835 10.46 -38.18 13.77
C ASN A 835 10.02 -36.79 14.27
N VAL A 836 9.50 -36.73 15.51
CA VAL A 836 9.10 -35.48 16.17
C VAL A 836 9.70 -35.40 17.57
N THR A 837 10.20 -34.23 17.94
CA THR A 837 10.84 -33.99 19.24
C THR A 837 9.98 -33.07 20.10
N TYR A 838 9.73 -33.45 21.35
CA TYR A 838 9.16 -32.60 22.40
C TYR A 838 10.25 -32.26 23.42
N SER A 839 10.14 -31.10 24.05
CA SER A 839 10.99 -30.69 25.17
C SER A 839 10.16 -30.30 26.38
N VAL A 840 10.62 -30.67 27.56
CA VAL A 840 10.09 -30.21 28.85
C VAL A 840 11.21 -29.49 29.57
N ASN A 841 11.08 -28.17 29.68
CA ASN A 841 12.13 -27.26 30.09
C ASN A 841 11.78 -26.62 31.44
N TYR A 842 12.68 -26.70 32.41
CA TYR A 842 12.55 -26.04 33.71
C TYR A 842 13.66 -25.00 33.84
N ASN A 843 13.29 -23.73 34.04
CA ASN A 843 14.28 -22.67 34.24
C ASN A 843 13.68 -21.48 34.99
N TYR A 844 14.52 -20.49 35.30
CA TYR A 844 14.09 -19.28 36.00
C TYR A 844 13.48 -18.25 35.04
N GLY A 845 12.61 -17.39 35.57
CA GLY A 845 12.24 -16.14 34.91
C GLY A 845 13.41 -15.14 34.87
N PRO A 846 13.31 -14.07 34.07
CA PRO A 846 14.41 -13.14 33.87
C PRO A 846 14.70 -12.32 35.14
N ALA A 847 15.99 -12.25 35.52
CA ALA A 847 16.44 -11.36 36.59
C ALA A 847 16.81 -9.98 36.04
N SER A 848 16.49 -8.94 36.81
CA SER A 848 17.04 -7.61 36.54
C SER A 848 18.51 -7.58 36.92
N ASP A 849 19.36 -7.18 35.99
CA ASP A 849 20.78 -6.93 36.21
C ASP A 849 21.15 -5.59 35.59
N TYR A 850 21.54 -4.62 36.42
CA TYR A 850 21.71 -3.25 35.96
C TYR A 850 23.06 -2.99 35.30
N PHE A 851 24.05 -3.87 35.50
CA PHE A 851 25.48 -3.74 35.09
C PHE A 851 26.22 -2.46 35.56
N VAL A 852 25.52 -1.39 35.91
CA VAL A 852 26.07 -0.08 36.27
C VAL A 852 26.81 -0.10 37.60
N ASP A 853 26.60 -1.09 38.46
CA ASP A 853 27.39 -1.25 39.69
C ASP A 853 28.78 -1.85 39.44
N GLY A 854 29.04 -2.31 38.22
CA GLY A 854 30.28 -2.95 37.78
C GLY A 854 30.34 -4.44 38.09
N THR A 855 29.19 -5.08 38.30
CA THR A 855 29.06 -6.53 38.50
C THR A 855 28.08 -7.14 37.47
N ILE A 856 28.16 -8.46 37.32
CA ILE A 856 27.20 -9.27 36.58
C ILE A 856 26.68 -10.34 37.54
N CYS A 857 25.38 -10.56 37.58
CA CYS A 857 24.80 -11.62 38.40
C CYS A 857 25.16 -13.01 37.85
N ASP A 858 25.04 -14.02 38.68
CA ASP A 858 25.39 -15.40 38.36
C ASP A 858 24.39 -16.12 37.44
N ARG A 859 23.34 -15.42 36.98
CA ARG A 859 22.34 -15.95 36.03
C ARG A 859 22.70 -15.75 34.56
N TRP A 860 23.79 -15.04 34.27
CA TRP A 860 24.27 -14.87 32.90
C TRP A 860 25.23 -15.98 32.52
N GLU A 861 24.97 -16.59 31.37
CA GLU A 861 25.90 -17.45 30.65
C GLU A 861 26.44 -16.68 29.44
N ILE A 862 27.71 -16.91 29.11
CA ILE A 862 28.36 -16.27 27.97
C ILE A 862 28.71 -17.36 26.97
N LEU A 863 27.93 -17.43 25.88
CA LEU A 863 28.17 -18.40 24.83
C LEU A 863 29.39 -17.96 24.02
N ARG A 864 30.31 -18.92 23.82
CA ARG A 864 31.56 -18.72 23.08
C ARG A 864 32.35 -17.51 23.61
N ASP A 865 32.50 -17.47 24.93
CA ASP A 865 33.26 -16.46 25.66
C ASP A 865 34.72 -16.41 25.20
N ASP A 866 35.15 -15.26 24.68
CA ASP A 866 36.55 -14.97 24.34
C ASP A 866 37.20 -13.93 25.28
N GLY A 867 36.45 -13.44 26.27
CA GLY A 867 36.88 -12.48 27.28
C GLY A 867 36.96 -11.02 26.81
N ASP A 868 36.58 -10.71 25.57
CA ASP A 868 36.66 -9.35 25.02
C ASP A 868 35.42 -8.50 25.34
N TYR A 869 35.26 -8.16 26.61
CA TYR A 869 34.26 -7.22 27.14
C TYR A 869 34.74 -6.66 28.49
N ARG A 870 34.15 -5.55 28.95
CA ARG A 870 34.46 -5.02 30.29
C ARG A 870 33.25 -4.40 30.97
N LEU A 871 33.15 -4.60 32.29
CA LEU A 871 32.17 -3.90 33.12
C LEU A 871 32.68 -2.51 33.47
N VAL A 872 31.94 -1.47 33.08
CA VAL A 872 32.25 -0.07 33.34
C VAL A 872 31.29 0.46 34.39
N LYS A 873 31.78 0.60 35.62
CA LYS A 873 31.00 1.14 36.73
C LYS A 873 30.42 2.52 36.38
N GLY A 874 29.11 2.65 36.50
CA GLY A 874 28.33 3.83 36.16
C GLY A 874 27.83 3.88 34.71
N MET A 875 28.21 2.94 33.85
CA MET A 875 27.85 2.95 32.42
C MET A 875 27.23 1.63 31.94
N GLY A 876 27.66 0.48 32.46
CA GLY A 876 27.13 -0.84 32.08
C GLY A 876 28.22 -1.79 31.56
N ILE A 877 27.84 -2.77 30.75
CA ILE A 877 28.77 -3.67 30.07
C ILE A 877 29.19 -3.07 28.73
N GLU A 878 30.49 -2.99 28.50
CA GLU A 878 31.08 -2.54 27.24
C GLU A 878 31.48 -3.74 26.39
N MET A 879 30.88 -3.86 25.21
CA MET A 879 31.07 -4.94 24.26
C MET A 879 31.62 -4.37 22.94
N PRO A 880 32.90 -4.61 22.60
CA PRO A 880 33.43 -4.38 21.27
C PRO A 880 32.69 -5.23 20.22
N THR A 881 32.33 -4.64 19.08
CA THR A 881 31.71 -5.39 17.97
C THR A 881 32.67 -6.44 17.41
N GLN A 882 32.23 -7.72 17.39
CA GLN A 882 33.02 -8.86 16.90
C GLN A 882 32.59 -9.32 15.49
N GLU A 883 33.46 -10.05 14.78
CA GLU A 883 33.13 -10.61 13.46
C GLU A 883 31.96 -11.60 13.51
N GLY A 884 30.96 -11.40 12.66
CA GLY A 884 29.80 -12.28 12.47
C GLY A 884 28.69 -11.60 11.66
N ASP A 885 28.14 -12.30 10.66
CA ASP A 885 26.95 -11.84 9.94
C ASP A 885 25.69 -12.29 10.67
N ILE A 886 24.75 -11.36 10.82
CA ILE A 886 23.48 -11.55 11.50
C ILE A 886 22.41 -12.16 10.58
N TYR A 887 22.69 -12.25 9.27
CA TYR A 887 21.89 -12.99 8.30
C TYR A 887 22.46 -14.39 8.01
N SER A 888 23.44 -14.82 8.81
CA SER A 888 24.00 -16.16 8.78
C SER A 888 23.70 -16.88 10.09
N VAL A 889 23.72 -18.22 10.06
CA VAL A 889 23.51 -19.06 11.25
C VAL A 889 24.34 -18.59 12.45
N GLY A 890 23.70 -18.52 13.62
CA GLY A 890 24.28 -17.91 14.82
C GLY A 890 25.47 -18.65 15.45
N GLY A 891 25.87 -19.79 14.89
CA GLY A 891 26.89 -20.69 15.44
C GLY A 891 28.29 -20.07 15.65
N ASN A 892 28.61 -18.97 14.95
CA ASN A 892 29.92 -18.31 15.04
C ASN A 892 29.94 -17.02 15.88
N TRP A 893 28.82 -16.60 16.45
CA TRP A 893 28.72 -15.33 17.20
C TRP A 893 29.40 -15.41 18.57
N LYS A 894 30.39 -14.55 18.84
CA LYS A 894 31.12 -14.57 20.12
C LYS A 894 30.49 -13.66 21.16
N ASN A 895 30.75 -13.96 22.44
CA ASN A 895 30.27 -13.18 23.59
C ASN A 895 28.76 -12.92 23.54
N VAL A 896 27.96 -13.94 23.23
CA VAL A 896 26.50 -13.85 23.35
C VAL A 896 26.17 -14.05 24.82
N PHE A 897 25.81 -12.97 25.50
CA PHE A 897 25.35 -13.04 26.89
C PHE A 897 23.91 -13.53 26.86
N VAL A 898 23.59 -14.60 27.57
CA VAL A 898 22.22 -15.12 27.68
C VAL A 898 21.83 -15.33 29.13
N THR A 899 20.56 -15.10 29.47
CA THR A 899 20.02 -15.38 30.80
C THR A 899 18.62 -15.99 30.69
N PRO A 900 18.21 -16.91 31.59
CA PRO A 900 16.89 -17.53 31.53
C PRO A 900 15.73 -16.53 31.45
N ALA A 901 14.73 -16.83 30.64
CA ALA A 901 13.59 -15.94 30.38
C ALA A 901 12.26 -16.70 30.36
N MET A 902 12.04 -17.57 31.35
CA MET A 902 10.75 -18.25 31.49
C MET A 902 9.62 -17.28 31.87
N GLY A 903 8.37 -17.68 31.58
CA GLY A 903 7.18 -16.91 31.92
C GLY A 903 6.84 -15.78 30.95
N ASN A 904 6.05 -14.82 31.42
CA ASN A 904 5.70 -13.59 30.72
C ASN A 904 6.45 -12.42 31.33
N TRP A 905 7.00 -11.55 30.50
CA TRP A 905 7.93 -10.53 30.95
C TRP A 905 8.03 -9.36 29.96
N GLU A 906 8.51 -8.23 30.47
CA GLU A 906 8.99 -7.10 29.69
C GLU A 906 10.48 -6.89 30.00
N VAL A 907 11.30 -6.66 28.96
CA VAL A 907 12.72 -6.36 29.10
C VAL A 907 13.08 -5.07 28.36
N VAL A 908 13.85 -4.20 29.02
CA VAL A 908 14.36 -2.95 28.42
C VAL A 908 15.88 -2.87 28.54
N VAL A 909 16.54 -2.70 27.40
CA VAL A 909 18.00 -2.55 27.29
C VAL A 909 18.34 -1.21 26.68
N LYS A 910 19.18 -0.44 27.36
CA LYS A 910 19.77 0.77 26.82
C LYS A 910 21.13 0.46 26.20
N ALA A 911 21.22 0.64 24.89
CA ALA A 911 22.45 0.60 24.12
C ALA A 911 22.93 2.01 23.81
N HIS A 912 24.20 2.27 24.08
CA HIS A 912 24.86 3.54 23.80
C HIS A 912 26.04 3.33 22.84
N PHE A 913 25.97 3.98 21.70
CA PHE A 913 27.00 3.98 20.67
C PHE A 913 27.82 5.27 20.80
N PRO A 914 29.17 5.18 20.84
CA PRO A 914 30.03 6.35 21.01
C PRO A 914 30.00 7.28 19.79
N HIS A 915 29.62 6.76 18.62
CA HIS A 915 29.30 7.51 17.41
C HIS A 915 28.41 6.65 16.51
N LYS A 916 27.86 7.23 15.43
CA LYS A 916 27.14 6.47 14.39
C LYS A 916 27.96 5.27 13.89
N PRO A 917 27.35 4.09 13.65
CA PRO A 917 28.01 2.97 13.00
C PRO A 917 28.56 3.37 11.63
N MET A 918 29.84 3.08 11.37
CA MET A 918 30.51 3.41 10.11
C MET A 918 30.95 2.17 9.33
N ALA A 919 30.95 1.00 9.98
CA ALA A 919 31.29 -0.27 9.38
C ALA A 919 30.04 -1.10 9.08
N ASN A 920 30.12 -1.97 8.07
CA ASN A 920 29.00 -2.84 7.69
C ASN A 920 28.57 -3.70 8.88
N TYR A 921 27.29 -3.58 9.22
CA TYR A 921 26.64 -4.35 10.29
C TYR A 921 27.27 -4.16 11.68
N GLN A 922 27.98 -3.05 11.90
CA GLN A 922 28.44 -2.64 13.23
C GLN A 922 27.21 -2.28 14.08
N GLN A 923 26.84 -3.15 15.00
CA GLN A 923 25.52 -3.15 15.64
C GLN A 923 25.54 -3.72 17.06
N ALA A 924 24.55 -3.34 17.85
CA ALA A 924 24.18 -4.02 19.10
C ALA A 924 22.74 -4.50 19.04
N MET A 925 22.46 -5.57 19.77
CA MET A 925 21.20 -6.29 19.68
C MET A 925 20.69 -6.68 21.06
N LEU A 926 19.36 -6.68 21.17
CA LEU A 926 18.61 -7.44 22.15
C LEU A 926 18.05 -8.69 21.48
N LEU A 927 18.26 -9.85 22.08
CA LEU A 927 17.78 -11.13 21.59
C LEU A 927 16.72 -11.72 22.52
N VAL A 928 15.78 -12.44 21.93
CA VAL A 928 15.16 -13.62 22.57
C VAL A 928 15.80 -14.83 21.92
N TRP A 929 16.53 -15.62 22.70
CA TRP A 929 17.41 -16.68 22.22
C TRP A 929 16.93 -18.04 22.70
N GLN A 930 16.87 -19.01 21.79
CA GLN A 930 16.81 -20.43 22.12
C GLN A 930 18.12 -21.11 21.68
N ASP A 931 18.44 -21.01 20.39
CA ASP A 931 19.65 -21.58 19.78
C ASP A 931 20.02 -20.82 18.48
N GLU A 932 21.01 -21.33 17.74
CA GLU A 932 21.51 -20.71 16.52
C GLU A 932 20.55 -20.64 15.34
N ASP A 933 19.49 -21.45 15.37
CA ASP A 933 18.47 -21.57 14.33
C ASP A 933 17.10 -21.02 14.81
N ASN A 934 17.00 -20.58 16.07
CA ASN A 934 15.78 -20.12 16.73
C ASN A 934 16.04 -18.90 17.62
N TYR A 935 15.75 -17.71 17.10
CA TYR A 935 15.89 -16.47 17.86
C TYR A 935 15.03 -15.32 17.29
N ILE A 936 14.68 -14.37 18.15
CA ILE A 936 14.17 -13.05 17.76
C ILE A 936 15.26 -12.03 18.04
N ARG A 937 15.48 -11.10 17.11
CA ARG A 937 16.44 -10.00 17.27
C ARG A 937 15.79 -8.64 17.12
N LEU A 938 16.28 -7.69 17.90
CA LEU A 938 16.06 -6.27 17.72
C LEU A 938 17.41 -5.55 17.73
N ASN A 939 17.83 -5.03 16.58
CA ASN A 939 19.15 -4.41 16.38
C ASN A 939 19.05 -2.96 15.88
N CYS A 940 20.14 -2.22 16.06
CA CYS A 940 20.38 -0.92 15.41
C CYS A 940 21.66 -1.01 14.58
N GLN A 941 21.60 -0.65 13.29
CA GLN A 941 22.70 -0.86 12.35
C GLN A 941 22.85 0.25 11.29
N GLN A 942 24.04 0.28 10.67
CA GLN A 942 24.42 1.16 9.54
C GLN A 942 24.45 2.67 9.88
N GLU A 943 25.00 3.48 8.96
CA GLU A 943 25.11 4.94 9.12
C GLU A 943 23.73 5.63 9.24
N ALA A 944 22.69 5.00 8.67
CA ALA A 944 21.31 5.44 8.74
C ALA A 944 20.63 5.16 10.09
N LEU A 945 21.28 4.44 11.02
CA LEU A 945 20.70 4.03 12.31
C LEU A 945 19.37 3.28 12.14
N ARG A 946 19.38 2.30 11.24
CA ARG A 946 18.21 1.47 10.92
C ARG A 946 17.92 0.51 12.06
N LEU A 947 16.69 0.51 12.54
CA LEU A 947 16.15 -0.51 13.44
C LEU A 947 15.33 -1.51 12.65
N GLU A 948 15.66 -2.79 12.78
CA GLU A 948 15.12 -3.84 11.94
C GLU A 948 14.90 -5.11 12.76
N PRO A 949 13.72 -5.29 13.37
CA PRO A 949 13.44 -6.53 14.07
C PRO A 949 13.35 -7.68 13.05
N GLY A 950 13.68 -8.88 13.50
CA GLY A 950 13.55 -10.09 12.69
C GLY A 950 13.53 -11.34 13.56
N MET A 951 13.08 -12.45 12.97
CA MET A 951 13.10 -13.75 13.64
C MET A 951 13.72 -14.81 12.74
N GLU A 952 14.29 -15.82 13.37
CA GLU A 952 14.69 -17.08 12.75
C GLU A 952 13.98 -18.21 13.49
N VAL A 953 13.37 -19.12 12.73
CA VAL A 953 12.72 -20.33 13.24
C VAL A 953 13.13 -21.47 12.31
N ASP A 954 13.63 -22.57 12.90
CA ASP A 954 14.13 -23.75 12.18
C ASP A 954 15.14 -23.42 11.06
N GLY A 955 16.02 -22.44 11.30
CA GLY A 955 17.07 -22.00 10.36
C GLY A 955 16.54 -21.20 9.17
N SER A 956 15.27 -20.76 9.23
CA SER A 956 14.65 -19.91 8.23
C SER A 956 14.40 -18.51 8.78
N PHE A 957 15.13 -17.53 8.24
CA PHE A 957 14.98 -16.14 8.64
C PHE A 957 13.74 -15.48 8.00
N SER A 958 12.94 -14.75 8.79
CA SER A 958 11.81 -13.97 8.30
C SER A 958 11.68 -12.60 8.99
N GLY A 959 11.18 -11.62 8.24
CA GLY A 959 10.81 -10.29 8.74
C GLY A 959 9.30 -10.05 8.80
N HIS A 960 8.47 -11.10 8.71
CA HIS A 960 7.01 -10.96 8.63
C HIS A 960 6.44 -10.37 9.94
N GLY A 961 5.56 -9.36 9.81
CA GLY A 961 4.86 -8.73 10.95
C GLY A 961 5.63 -7.59 11.65
N LEU A 962 6.87 -7.32 11.23
CA LEU A 962 7.76 -6.37 11.88
C LEU A 962 8.12 -5.19 10.96
N SER A 963 8.05 -3.97 11.48
CA SER A 963 8.30 -2.71 10.76
C SER A 963 9.73 -2.22 10.97
N GLN A 964 10.31 -1.64 9.92
CA GLN A 964 11.60 -0.94 10.04
C GLN A 964 11.41 0.50 10.50
N ALA A 965 12.37 1.00 11.28
CA ALA A 965 12.43 2.39 11.70
C ALA A 965 13.85 2.95 11.62
N PHE A 966 14.01 4.25 11.81
CA PHE A 966 15.31 4.93 11.82
C PHE A 966 15.42 5.81 13.06
N ALA A 967 16.57 5.76 13.72
CA ALA A 967 16.90 6.64 14.83
C ALA A 967 17.77 7.82 14.38
N GLU A 968 17.88 8.84 15.22
CA GLU A 968 18.75 9.99 14.98
C GLU A 968 19.96 9.99 15.93
N ALA A 969 21.10 10.52 15.48
CA ALA A 969 22.23 10.74 16.38
C ALA A 969 22.04 12.06 17.14
N ASN A 970 22.56 12.10 18.36
CA ASN A 970 22.65 13.32 19.15
C ASN A 970 23.57 14.35 18.45
N GLU A 971 23.46 15.62 18.84
CA GLU A 971 24.31 16.70 18.30
C GLU A 971 25.81 16.45 18.47
N ASP A 972 26.21 15.70 19.49
CA ASP A 972 27.61 15.32 19.75
C ASP A 972 28.07 14.08 18.95
N GLY A 973 27.18 13.52 18.12
CA GLY A 973 27.41 12.35 17.27
C GLY A 973 27.14 11.01 17.95
N THR A 974 26.87 10.98 19.25
CA THR A 974 26.53 9.74 19.99
C THR A 974 25.14 9.25 19.66
N VAL A 975 24.85 7.97 19.93
CA VAL A 975 23.52 7.40 19.73
C VAL A 975 23.11 6.64 20.99
N THR A 976 21.89 6.87 21.47
CA THR A 976 21.32 6.10 22.57
C THR A 976 19.99 5.52 22.14
N ILE A 977 19.85 4.21 22.26
CA ILE A 977 18.64 3.46 21.92
C ILE A 977 18.21 2.64 23.13
N TYR A 978 16.93 2.68 23.44
CA TYR A 978 16.27 1.80 24.39
C TYR A 978 15.52 0.74 23.61
N PHE A 979 16.05 -0.48 23.55
CA PHE A 979 15.38 -1.64 22.98
C PHE A 979 14.40 -2.22 23.99
N LYS A 980 13.20 -2.59 23.56
CA LYS A 980 12.19 -3.23 24.38
C LYS A 980 11.62 -4.45 23.67
N ILE A 981 11.54 -5.56 24.41
CA ILE A 981 10.76 -6.73 23.99
C ILE A 981 9.81 -7.09 25.14
N GLU A 982 8.54 -7.27 24.80
CA GLU A 982 7.49 -7.73 25.72
C GLU A 982 7.00 -9.10 25.26
N LYS A 983 7.06 -10.09 26.16
CA LYS A 983 6.54 -11.45 25.94
C LYS A 983 5.23 -11.64 26.69
N SER A 984 4.17 -11.93 25.94
CA SER A 984 2.87 -12.35 26.45
C SER A 984 2.47 -13.67 25.80
N ASP A 985 2.59 -14.75 26.56
CA ASP A 985 2.42 -16.13 26.13
C ASP A 985 3.34 -16.48 24.95
N LEU A 986 2.79 -16.70 23.75
CA LEU A 986 3.55 -17.02 22.52
C LEU A 986 3.86 -15.78 21.66
N ASN A 987 3.53 -14.58 22.16
CA ASN A 987 3.65 -13.34 21.41
C ASN A 987 4.79 -12.49 21.95
N TYR A 988 5.59 -11.92 21.05
CA TYR A 988 6.73 -11.06 21.35
C TYR A 988 6.57 -9.72 20.63
N ASN A 989 6.26 -8.66 21.37
CA ASN A 989 6.20 -7.31 20.82
C ASN A 989 7.57 -6.64 20.90
N ALA A 990 8.04 -6.08 19.78
CA ALA A 990 9.30 -5.34 19.70
C ALA A 990 9.03 -3.84 19.59
N ALA A 991 9.75 -3.04 20.39
CA ALA A 991 9.64 -1.58 20.35
C ALA A 991 10.97 -0.91 20.66
N PHE A 992 11.11 0.37 20.29
CA PHE A 992 12.29 1.16 20.62
C PHE A 992 11.97 2.58 21.07
N SER A 993 12.92 3.21 21.77
CA SER A 993 12.86 4.62 22.15
C SER A 993 14.25 5.29 22.11
N GLN A 994 14.30 6.61 21.90
CA GLN A 994 15.53 7.40 22.04
C GLN A 994 15.62 8.17 23.38
N ASP A 995 14.48 8.41 24.03
CA ASP A 995 14.39 9.11 25.32
C ASP A 995 14.12 8.16 26.50
N GLY A 996 13.78 6.90 26.22
CA GLY A 996 13.45 5.87 27.21
C GLY A 996 12.03 6.01 27.78
N ILE A 997 11.21 6.89 27.20
CA ILE A 997 9.84 7.19 27.64
C ILE A 997 8.85 6.90 26.52
N ASN A 998 9.11 7.43 25.32
CA ASN A 998 8.23 7.31 24.17
C ASN A 998 8.70 6.16 23.28
N TYR A 999 7.95 5.06 23.30
CA TYR A 999 8.27 3.87 22.50
C TYR A 999 7.51 3.87 21.18
N THR A 1000 8.25 3.62 20.10
CA THR A 1000 7.70 3.32 18.78
C THR A 1000 7.59 1.81 18.66
N ASP A 1001 6.37 1.35 18.38
CA ASP A 1001 6.07 -0.06 18.13
C ASP A 1001 6.66 -0.49 16.78
N LEU A 1002 7.40 -1.59 16.77
CA LEU A 1002 7.99 -2.21 15.59
C LEU A 1002 7.24 -3.48 15.19
N GLY A 1003 6.17 -3.84 15.88
CA GLY A 1003 5.30 -4.97 15.58
C GLY A 1003 5.46 -6.14 16.54
N THR A 1004 4.62 -7.14 16.33
CA THR A 1004 4.52 -8.32 17.20
C THR A 1004 4.78 -9.57 16.39
N VAL A 1005 5.69 -10.40 16.89
CA VAL A 1005 5.86 -11.78 16.43
C VAL A 1005 4.85 -12.63 17.19
N GLU A 1006 3.90 -13.22 16.48
CA GLU A 1006 2.82 -14.01 17.08
C GLU A 1006 3.07 -15.51 16.97
N ASN A 1007 2.58 -16.27 17.95
CA ASN A 1007 2.58 -17.74 17.95
C ASN A 1007 3.96 -18.41 17.83
N VAL A 1008 5.00 -17.85 18.47
CA VAL A 1008 6.33 -18.46 18.55
C VAL A 1008 6.54 -19.11 19.92
N ASP A 1009 6.80 -20.42 19.93
CA ASP A 1009 6.96 -21.20 21.15
C ASP A 1009 8.41 -21.70 21.31
N PHE A 1010 9.31 -20.78 21.64
CA PHE A 1010 10.71 -21.13 21.87
C PHE A 1010 10.86 -22.07 23.08
N ALA A 1011 11.63 -23.15 22.90
CA ALA A 1011 12.04 -24.04 23.97
C ALA A 1011 13.12 -23.37 24.83
N ASN A 1012 12.93 -23.35 26.15
CA ASN A 1012 13.89 -22.76 27.09
C ASN A 1012 14.37 -21.34 26.68
N PRO A 1013 13.44 -20.38 26.50
CA PRO A 1013 13.79 -19.06 25.99
C PRO A 1013 14.71 -18.31 26.97
N GLN A 1014 15.64 -17.55 26.41
CA GLN A 1014 16.61 -16.72 27.11
C GLN A 1014 16.57 -15.28 26.59
N ILE A 1015 16.89 -14.29 27.43
CA ILE A 1015 17.21 -12.94 26.97
C ILE A 1015 18.68 -12.91 26.60
N GLY A 1016 18.99 -12.37 25.42
CA GLY A 1016 20.37 -12.24 24.95
C GLY A 1016 20.84 -10.82 24.66
N LEU A 1017 22.15 -10.59 24.80
CA LEU A 1017 22.85 -9.37 24.39
C LEU A 1017 24.08 -9.72 23.55
N ILE A 1018 24.30 -8.97 22.48
CA ILE A 1018 25.48 -9.13 21.61
C ILE A 1018 25.79 -7.83 20.84
N ALA A 1019 27.07 -7.64 20.53
CA ALA A 1019 27.58 -6.63 19.60
C ALA A 1019 28.37 -7.31 18.45
N ALA A 1020 28.00 -7.06 17.19
CA ALA A 1020 28.58 -7.73 16.03
C ALA A 1020 28.94 -6.74 14.90
N GLN A 1021 29.74 -7.20 13.94
CA GLN A 1021 30.08 -6.54 12.67
C GLN A 1021 30.42 -7.58 11.59
N ASN A 1022 30.10 -7.30 10.33
CA ASN A 1022 30.44 -8.20 9.20
C ASN A 1022 31.58 -7.62 8.33
N SER A 1023 32.49 -6.87 8.96
CA SER A 1023 33.67 -6.35 8.27
C SER A 1023 34.86 -6.34 9.22
N THR A 1024 36.07 -6.30 8.66
CA THR A 1024 37.34 -6.29 9.41
C THR A 1024 37.73 -4.88 9.90
N ALA A 1025 36.78 -3.95 9.99
CA ALA A 1025 37.01 -2.59 10.46
C ALA A 1025 37.29 -2.56 11.98
N GLU A 1026 37.83 -1.44 12.48
CA GLU A 1026 38.07 -1.27 13.92
C GLU A 1026 36.77 -1.48 14.72
N PRO A 1027 36.78 -2.36 15.75
CA PRO A 1027 35.62 -2.62 16.60
C PRO A 1027 35.10 -1.34 17.26
N MET A 1028 33.77 -1.22 17.33
CA MET A 1028 33.11 -0.19 18.11
C MET A 1028 32.73 -0.76 19.46
N SER A 1029 33.14 -0.09 20.53
CA SER A 1029 32.75 -0.46 21.89
C SER A 1029 31.36 0.09 22.21
N ILE A 1030 30.36 -0.78 22.19
CA ILE A 1030 28.98 -0.43 22.50
C ILE A 1030 28.74 -0.69 23.99
N LEU A 1031 28.16 0.29 24.67
CA LEU A 1031 27.82 0.21 26.08
C LEU A 1031 26.35 -0.20 26.23
N CYS A 1032 26.11 -1.35 26.86
CA CYS A 1032 24.77 -1.83 27.15
C CYS A 1032 24.51 -1.78 28.67
N SER A 1033 23.33 -1.30 29.04
CA SER A 1033 22.80 -1.40 30.39
C SER A 1033 21.40 -1.97 30.31
N LEU A 1034 21.19 -3.14 30.93
CA LEU A 1034 19.84 -3.69 31.10
C LEU A 1034 19.18 -2.89 32.22
N LEU A 1035 18.05 -2.25 31.95
CA LEU A 1035 17.47 -1.24 32.83
C LEU A 1035 16.29 -1.77 33.66
N LEU A 1036 15.58 -2.79 33.18
CA LEU A 1036 14.39 -3.31 33.86
C LEU A 1036 14.02 -4.67 33.29
N THR A 1037 13.70 -5.62 34.17
CA THR A 1037 12.85 -6.77 33.84
C THR A 1037 11.61 -6.71 34.72
N MET A 1038 10.42 -6.77 34.13
CA MET A 1038 9.16 -6.88 34.88
C MET A 1038 8.51 -8.21 34.49
N SER A 1039 8.26 -9.07 35.47
CA SER A 1039 7.32 -10.18 35.28
C SER A 1039 5.91 -9.61 35.33
N ILE A 1040 5.10 -9.91 34.32
CA ILE A 1040 3.74 -9.39 34.13
C ILE A 1040 2.74 -10.23 34.92
#